data_AF-A0A660QZP8-F1
#
_entry.id   AF-A0A660QZP8-F1
#
_cell.length_a   1.000
_cell.length_b   1.000
_cell.length_c   1.000
_cell.angle_alpha   90.00
_cell.angle_beta   90.00
_cell.angle_gamma   90.00
#
_symmetry.space_group_name_H-M   'P 1'
#
loop_
_entity.id
_entity.type
_entity.pdbx_description
1 polymer ?
#
loop_
_entity_poly.entity_id
_entity_poly.type
_entity_poly.pdbx_seq_one_letter_code
_entity_poly.pdbx_strand_id
1 'polypeptide(L)'
;MPVPVLDVQMGVAKWLESHSDLAGTNETYDALTTLGISNVAVSVLVDDGKIAVFAKVDTDLSDARETWLSQTNLIQLESVSENEFKWVPAQKKNSPSEFIPTDSVWVRFSGSTVLVADKEHFSAADALESGMAESGLLQTSIRLAPLLDPLFVAAEKMIDAQEEGFGKAMMAGMLTSLKTSTEAIQDVPGVSLNIMAVGPDMRKMVLTLEYNRADTAADTKAFFDDSADAWKNPEISKKQLGLAGLVDTPFFQKMNLDGNQLQFIYEWPAAEDAALLEIVGKAALGNLFSFGDPNAFPLHPEETVDAPNLGDVAEFDAIGFEKEFRASLFFNHSWDTHVDLVVDCLDIPNVDLLSATLTNVCVLGTNGVNITHQKRQGGFGFNSATRSASISLQVEKDGPKPKTTAFTIEFKVPTAVEKYTLTKKNPLMESGDTGCCLIAMSNSVISLRSKGLSLREAKVYALNTEGKYLKRGGASWSESNYRGEYKGTPARVEVVFPVKTESVSIDFKNMAVEKKDKIEMPSSPTNSVVTRYTMEPLKTYSDPDMEAIAASSMAYVTNAGWKKTGCQLQFPKQDGVKTDTTSMKSYLTGVDELVGRGKRSGFSSSGDHFYWELNQTNTLNSATAIFGEFGGTFWSGIGTYAANVSTNPVPLIPGHELPAVSVEHNVVWVEKDPEGKVLDAQAFHSNGRRLKKDNRTSRKNSKTGYFFWGNPSRVSVVYASSKESVVVPFEIELKEGGLGAIPAAREKIQAFDETLALVKEIKRKTHRHYGNLLSASYYACNSNKEPIARIPPEVAQSDPIGAAVFGYELKPFKGYYFRKILTDRDAKKESKKSSHAWAGGEFEATSDSGLLLATPVDEKNPAILLRWNDVYVNYRDCSKLETIPSKPSDLAAAGWIKVE
;
A
#
# COMPACT_ATOMS: atom_id res chain seq x y z
N MET A 1 -15.50 -40.52 26.51
CA MET A 1 -15.59 -39.53 25.42
C MET A 1 -14.35 -39.57 24.52
N PRO A 2 -14.53 -39.58 23.18
CA PRO A 2 -13.45 -39.39 22.21
C PRO A 2 -12.84 -37.96 22.31
N VAL A 3 -11.61 -37.79 21.82
CA VAL A 3 -10.89 -36.49 21.86
C VAL A 3 -11.38 -35.59 20.72
N PRO A 4 -11.79 -34.33 20.99
CA PRO A 4 -12.24 -33.42 19.94
C PRO A 4 -11.13 -33.09 18.94
N VAL A 5 -11.49 -33.05 17.66
CA VAL A 5 -10.57 -32.82 16.52
C VAL A 5 -10.38 -31.33 16.26
N LEU A 6 -11.36 -30.52 16.69
CA LEU A 6 -11.26 -29.08 16.77
C LEU A 6 -11.95 -28.63 18.05
N ASP A 7 -11.28 -27.78 18.84
CA ASP A 7 -11.84 -27.20 20.05
C ASP A 7 -11.65 -25.69 20.00
N VAL A 8 -12.74 -24.95 19.82
CA VAL A 8 -12.72 -23.49 19.69
C VAL A 8 -13.28 -22.88 20.97
N GLN A 9 -12.39 -22.24 21.73
CA GLN A 9 -12.76 -21.46 22.89
C GLN A 9 -13.33 -20.11 22.44
N MET A 10 -14.56 -19.82 22.84
CA MET A 10 -15.22 -18.56 22.54
C MET A 10 -15.90 -18.00 23.78
N GLY A 11 -15.83 -16.68 23.97
CA GLY A 11 -16.52 -16.03 25.09
C GLY A 11 -18.03 -16.28 25.01
N VAL A 12 -18.66 -16.62 26.13
CA VAL A 12 -20.10 -16.99 26.20
C VAL A 12 -20.99 -15.93 25.56
N ALA A 13 -20.70 -14.64 25.78
CA ALA A 13 -21.45 -13.54 25.16
C ALA A 13 -21.39 -13.59 23.63
N LYS A 14 -20.20 -13.84 23.07
CA LYS A 14 -19.97 -13.89 21.62
C LYS A 14 -20.55 -15.16 20.99
N TRP A 15 -20.55 -16.27 21.73
CA TRP A 15 -21.22 -17.51 21.32
C TRP A 15 -22.73 -17.34 21.26
N LEU A 16 -23.34 -16.71 22.28
CA LEU A 16 -24.79 -16.44 22.30
C LEU A 16 -25.20 -15.39 21.26
N GLU A 17 -24.38 -14.37 21.01
CA GLU A 17 -24.59 -13.40 19.92
C GLU A 17 -24.67 -14.06 18.54
N SER A 18 -23.91 -15.15 18.33
CA SER A 18 -23.94 -15.92 17.08
C SER A 18 -25.16 -16.86 16.96
N HIS A 19 -25.96 -17.01 18.02
CA HIS A 19 -27.19 -17.80 18.06
C HIS A 19 -28.36 -16.91 18.50
N SER A 20 -28.86 -16.07 17.58
CA SER A 20 -29.85 -15.01 17.85
C SER A 20 -31.15 -15.46 18.54
N ASP A 21 -31.46 -16.76 18.48
CA ASP A 21 -32.63 -17.37 19.12
C ASP A 21 -32.42 -17.59 20.64
N LEU A 22 -31.17 -17.65 21.10
CA LEU A 22 -30.75 -17.72 22.51
C LEU A 22 -30.45 -16.34 23.11
N ALA A 23 -30.05 -15.38 22.27
CA ALA A 23 -29.72 -14.02 22.69
C ALA A 23 -30.91 -13.24 23.28
N GLY A 24 -32.15 -13.73 23.08
CA GLY A 24 -33.38 -13.12 23.59
C GLY A 24 -33.73 -13.45 25.05
N THR A 25 -33.05 -14.40 25.70
CA THR A 25 -33.30 -14.74 27.10
C THR A 25 -32.02 -14.54 27.91
N ASN A 26 -31.92 -13.41 28.63
CA ASN A 26 -30.83 -13.11 29.58
C ASN A 26 -30.54 -14.28 30.53
N GLU A 27 -31.52 -15.14 30.79
CA GLU A 27 -31.48 -16.27 31.71
C GLU A 27 -30.43 -17.35 31.37
N THR A 28 -30.14 -17.64 30.09
CA THR A 28 -29.12 -18.65 29.73
C THR A 28 -27.70 -18.09 29.86
N TYR A 29 -27.52 -16.82 29.48
CA TYR A 29 -26.27 -16.09 29.70
C TYR A 29 -25.98 -15.92 31.19
N ASP A 30 -26.98 -15.51 31.97
CA ASP A 30 -26.88 -15.31 33.41
C ASP A 30 -26.61 -16.64 34.13
N ALA A 31 -27.22 -17.75 33.69
CA ALA A 31 -26.95 -19.07 34.27
C ALA A 31 -25.52 -19.56 33.98
N LEU A 32 -25.05 -19.46 32.73
CA LEU A 32 -23.68 -19.85 32.37
C LEU A 32 -22.63 -18.98 33.09
N THR A 33 -22.84 -17.66 33.14
CA THR A 33 -21.93 -16.76 33.86
C THR A 33 -21.98 -16.96 35.38
N THR A 34 -23.15 -17.26 35.97
CA THR A 34 -23.28 -17.58 37.40
C THR A 34 -22.60 -18.91 37.77
N LEU A 35 -22.54 -19.87 36.85
CA LEU A 35 -21.74 -21.09 36.97
C LEU A 35 -20.22 -20.85 36.80
N GLY A 36 -19.78 -19.58 36.71
CA GLY A 36 -18.38 -19.18 36.55
C GLY A 36 -17.84 -19.35 35.13
N ILE A 37 -18.69 -19.67 34.15
CA ILE A 37 -18.27 -19.97 32.79
C ILE A 37 -18.17 -18.66 32.03
N SER A 38 -16.95 -18.32 31.61
CA SER A 38 -16.68 -17.15 30.76
C SER A 38 -16.43 -17.51 29.30
N ASN A 39 -16.08 -18.78 29.01
CA ASN A 39 -15.85 -19.30 27.68
C ASN A 39 -16.58 -20.62 27.46
N VAL A 40 -17.14 -20.81 26.26
CA VAL A 40 -17.70 -22.08 25.78
C VAL A 40 -16.69 -22.71 24.82
N ALA A 41 -16.43 -23.99 25.01
CA ALA A 41 -15.64 -24.79 24.09
C ALA A 41 -16.61 -25.38 23.04
N VAL A 42 -16.56 -24.89 21.80
CA VAL A 42 -17.28 -25.56 20.72
C VAL A 42 -16.37 -26.65 20.20
N SER A 43 -16.70 -27.88 20.57
CA SER A 43 -15.93 -29.06 20.25
C SER A 43 -16.55 -29.76 19.03
N VAL A 44 -15.70 -30.10 18.07
CA VAL A 44 -16.07 -30.90 16.90
C VAL A 44 -15.43 -32.28 17.07
N LEU A 45 -16.28 -33.29 17.21
CA LEU A 45 -15.84 -34.69 17.15
C LEU A 45 -15.97 -35.18 15.71
N VAL A 46 -14.93 -35.85 15.23
CA VAL A 46 -14.96 -36.63 14.00
C VAL A 46 -14.61 -38.04 14.39
N ASP A 47 -15.55 -38.95 14.16
CA ASP A 47 -15.31 -40.37 14.31
C ASP A 47 -16.07 -41.09 13.18
N ASP A 48 -15.33 -41.95 12.49
CA ASP A 48 -15.80 -42.74 11.36
C ASP A 48 -16.63 -41.92 10.33
N GLY A 49 -16.10 -40.75 9.93
CA GLY A 49 -16.66 -39.93 8.84
C GLY A 49 -17.87 -39.05 9.17
N LYS A 50 -18.39 -39.07 10.40
CA LYS A 50 -19.45 -38.15 10.87
C LYS A 50 -18.86 -37.02 11.72
N ILE A 51 -19.40 -35.82 11.52
CA ILE A 51 -19.05 -34.62 12.30
C ILE A 51 -20.17 -34.38 13.32
N ALA A 52 -19.86 -34.45 14.61
CA ALA A 52 -20.77 -34.02 15.67
C ALA A 52 -20.23 -32.72 16.29
N VAL A 53 -21.07 -31.69 16.32
CA VAL A 53 -20.74 -30.39 16.94
C VAL A 53 -21.55 -30.25 18.22
N PHE A 54 -20.87 -29.98 19.33
CA PHE A 54 -21.53 -29.69 20.60
C PHE A 54 -20.83 -28.53 21.28
N ALA A 55 -21.63 -27.75 22.01
CA ALA A 55 -21.09 -26.82 22.99
C ALA A 55 -20.78 -27.62 24.25
N LYS A 56 -19.49 -27.72 24.55
CA LYS A 56 -18.99 -28.29 25.79
C LYS A 56 -18.63 -27.17 26.75
N VAL A 57 -19.08 -27.33 27.98
CA VAL A 57 -18.77 -26.39 29.04
C VAL A 57 -18.33 -27.16 30.27
N ASP A 58 -17.06 -27.03 30.61
CA ASP A 58 -16.54 -27.56 31.87
C ASP A 58 -16.68 -26.49 32.96
N THR A 59 -17.22 -26.87 34.11
CA THR A 59 -17.31 -26.01 35.31
C THR A 59 -16.60 -26.68 36.47
N ASP A 60 -16.05 -25.88 37.39
CA ASP A 60 -15.39 -26.37 38.61
C ASP A 60 -16.39 -26.67 39.74
N LEU A 61 -17.69 -26.46 39.49
CA LEU A 61 -18.75 -26.67 40.47
C LEU A 61 -19.10 -28.16 40.55
N SER A 62 -18.96 -28.75 41.75
CA SER A 62 -19.37 -30.13 42.03
C SER A 62 -20.88 -30.36 41.84
N ASP A 63 -21.68 -29.30 41.99
CA ASP A 63 -23.15 -29.34 41.94
C ASP A 63 -23.70 -28.45 40.80
N ALA A 64 -23.04 -28.48 39.64
CA ALA A 64 -23.39 -27.68 38.46
C ALA A 64 -24.87 -27.77 38.07
N ARG A 65 -25.45 -28.97 38.20
CA ARG A 65 -26.87 -29.24 37.93
C ARG A 65 -27.82 -28.53 38.90
N GLU A 66 -27.60 -28.65 40.22
CA GLU A 66 -28.46 -27.99 41.21
C GLU A 66 -28.34 -26.46 41.13
N THR A 67 -27.14 -25.97 40.85
CA THR A 67 -26.89 -24.55 40.63
C THR A 67 -27.60 -24.04 39.38
N TRP A 68 -27.58 -24.79 38.27
CA TRP A 68 -28.35 -24.46 37.07
C TRP A 68 -29.85 -24.41 37.34
N LEU A 69 -30.41 -25.49 37.91
CA LEU A 69 -31.85 -25.60 38.20
C LEU A 69 -32.38 -24.55 39.19
N SER A 70 -31.55 -24.08 40.12
CA SER A 70 -31.95 -23.05 41.10
C SER A 70 -31.88 -21.61 40.57
N GLN A 71 -31.12 -21.37 39.50
CA GLN A 71 -30.89 -20.04 38.94
C GLN A 71 -31.68 -19.77 37.65
N THR A 72 -32.06 -20.79 36.90
CA THR A 72 -32.85 -20.63 35.68
C THR A 72 -34.34 -20.74 35.98
N ASN A 73 -35.09 -19.63 35.85
CA ASN A 73 -36.55 -19.63 35.95
C ASN A 73 -37.21 -20.00 34.59
N LEU A 74 -36.66 -21.02 33.92
CA LEU A 74 -37.06 -21.42 32.57
C LEU A 74 -38.38 -22.21 32.66
N ILE A 75 -39.50 -21.52 32.44
CA ILE A 75 -40.89 -22.02 32.61
C ILE A 75 -41.24 -23.21 31.67
N GLN A 76 -40.33 -23.69 30.82
CA GLN A 76 -40.57 -24.70 29.76
C GLN A 76 -39.49 -25.78 29.63
N LEU A 77 -38.82 -26.12 30.74
CA LEU A 77 -37.83 -27.19 30.80
C LEU A 77 -38.50 -28.53 31.16
N GLU A 78 -38.51 -29.48 30.22
CA GLU A 78 -39.02 -30.84 30.40
C GLU A 78 -37.86 -31.76 30.78
N SER A 79 -37.90 -32.36 31.97
CA SER A 79 -36.90 -33.35 32.37
C SER A 79 -37.06 -34.62 31.54
N VAL A 80 -35.99 -35.05 30.87
CA VAL A 80 -35.97 -36.29 30.07
C VAL A 80 -35.35 -37.44 30.85
N SER A 81 -34.31 -37.16 31.64
CA SER A 81 -33.73 -38.08 32.61
C SER A 81 -33.16 -37.30 33.80
N GLU A 82 -32.59 -38.01 34.78
CA GLU A 82 -31.97 -37.36 35.95
C GLU A 82 -30.93 -36.29 35.55
N ASN A 83 -30.20 -36.51 34.46
CA ASN A 83 -29.11 -35.67 34.00
C ASN A 83 -29.35 -35.03 32.63
N GLU A 84 -30.53 -35.19 32.04
CA GLU A 84 -30.82 -34.70 30.69
C GLU A 84 -32.16 -33.99 30.64
N PHE A 85 -32.15 -32.84 30.01
CA PHE A 85 -33.29 -31.95 29.96
C PHE A 85 -33.54 -31.45 28.54
N LYS A 86 -34.81 -31.34 28.20
CA LYS A 86 -35.27 -30.80 26.92
C LYS A 86 -35.89 -29.43 27.16
N TRP A 87 -35.48 -28.47 26.35
CA TRP A 87 -36.00 -27.12 26.37
C TRP A 87 -36.65 -26.78 25.03
N VAL A 88 -37.88 -26.27 25.08
CA VAL A 88 -38.67 -25.84 23.91
C VAL A 88 -38.98 -24.35 24.07
N PRO A 89 -38.46 -23.45 23.22
CA PRO A 89 -38.69 -22.01 23.37
C PRO A 89 -40.14 -21.59 23.09
N ALA A 90 -40.67 -20.64 23.88
CA ALA A 90 -42.09 -20.26 23.86
C ALA A 90 -42.58 -19.48 22.62
N GLN A 91 -41.70 -19.02 21.73
CA GLN A 91 -42.10 -18.27 20.52
C GLN A 91 -41.31 -18.71 19.28
N LYS A 92 -41.99 -19.40 18.35
CA LYS A 92 -41.51 -19.56 16.97
C LYS A 92 -41.67 -18.22 16.23
N LYS A 93 -40.60 -17.43 16.13
CA LYS A 93 -40.49 -16.43 15.06
C LYS A 93 -39.83 -17.11 13.86
N ASN A 94 -40.46 -16.98 12.69
CA ASN A 94 -39.94 -17.47 11.41
C ASN A 94 -38.53 -16.89 11.17
N SER A 95 -37.50 -17.71 11.39
CA SER A 95 -36.09 -17.35 11.28
C SER A 95 -35.44 -18.07 10.08
N PRO A 96 -34.43 -17.49 9.40
CA PRO A 96 -33.86 -18.01 8.15
C PRO A 96 -32.70 -19.01 8.33
N SER A 97 -32.47 -19.56 9.52
CA SER A 97 -31.33 -20.43 9.84
C SER A 97 -31.67 -21.93 9.71
N GLU A 98 -31.66 -22.47 8.49
CA GLU A 98 -31.70 -23.93 8.24
C GLU A 98 -30.34 -24.64 8.44
N PHE A 99 -29.59 -24.32 9.50
CA PHE A 99 -28.36 -25.07 9.83
C PHE A 99 -28.50 -26.01 11.02
N ILE A 100 -29.53 -25.85 11.86
CA ILE A 100 -29.98 -26.88 12.80
C ILE A 100 -31.50 -26.74 12.94
N PRO A 101 -32.33 -27.60 12.33
CA PRO A 101 -33.78 -27.53 12.49
C PRO A 101 -34.14 -28.13 13.86
N THR A 102 -34.02 -27.35 14.93
CA THR A 102 -34.36 -27.85 16.26
C THR A 102 -35.71 -27.35 16.72
N ASP A 103 -36.69 -28.26 16.72
CA ASP A 103 -37.92 -28.12 17.49
C ASP A 103 -37.68 -28.18 19.03
N SER A 104 -36.46 -28.50 19.48
CA SER A 104 -36.04 -28.51 20.89
C SER A 104 -34.51 -28.54 21.06
N VAL A 105 -33.99 -27.83 22.06
CA VAL A 105 -32.58 -27.91 22.50
C VAL A 105 -32.46 -28.89 23.67
N TRP A 106 -31.39 -29.68 23.72
CA TRP A 106 -31.13 -30.66 24.75
C TRP A 106 -29.91 -30.24 25.57
N VAL A 107 -30.00 -30.40 26.89
CA VAL A 107 -28.93 -30.11 27.86
C VAL A 107 -28.66 -31.36 28.67
N ARG A 108 -27.43 -31.85 28.64
CA ARG A 108 -27.01 -33.04 29.40
C ARG A 108 -25.86 -32.69 30.36
N PHE A 109 -26.02 -33.08 31.61
CA PHE A 109 -25.00 -32.95 32.65
C PHE A 109 -24.23 -34.27 32.78
N SER A 110 -22.91 -34.20 32.79
CA SER A 110 -22.03 -35.34 33.04
C SER A 110 -20.95 -34.92 34.03
N GLY A 111 -21.23 -35.13 35.33
CA GLY A 111 -20.40 -34.61 36.41
C GLY A 111 -20.35 -33.07 36.37
N SER A 112 -19.16 -32.52 36.22
CA SER A 112 -18.93 -31.07 36.15
C SER A 112 -18.90 -30.53 34.71
N THR A 113 -19.29 -31.35 33.72
CA THR A 113 -19.41 -30.95 32.31
C THR A 113 -20.88 -30.81 31.91
N VAL A 114 -21.20 -29.71 31.23
CA VAL A 114 -22.51 -29.45 30.61
C VAL A 114 -22.35 -29.53 29.09
N LEU A 115 -23.19 -30.34 28.45
CA LEU A 115 -23.28 -30.49 27.01
C LEU A 115 -24.58 -29.88 26.52
N VAL A 116 -24.53 -29.12 25.43
CA VAL A 116 -25.70 -28.54 24.78
C VAL A 116 -25.66 -28.85 23.28
N ALA A 117 -26.69 -29.55 22.79
CA ALA A 117 -26.84 -29.95 21.39
C ALA A 117 -28.31 -30.28 21.07
N ASP A 118 -28.60 -30.75 19.87
CA ASP A 118 -29.91 -31.34 19.54
C ASP A 118 -29.97 -32.85 19.83
N LYS A 119 -31.17 -33.42 19.72
CA LYS A 119 -31.42 -34.84 19.98
C LYS A 119 -30.64 -35.78 19.05
N GLU A 120 -30.52 -35.44 17.77
CA GLU A 120 -29.83 -36.28 16.77
C GLU A 120 -28.32 -36.31 17.03
N HIS A 121 -27.74 -35.19 17.45
CA HIS A 121 -26.34 -35.07 17.82
C HIS A 121 -26.00 -35.76 19.15
N PHE A 122 -26.89 -35.71 20.15
CA PHE A 122 -26.74 -36.54 21.35
C PHE A 122 -26.87 -38.03 21.05
N SER A 123 -27.80 -38.42 20.17
CA SER A 123 -27.94 -39.82 19.73
C SER A 123 -26.70 -40.31 18.97
N ALA A 124 -26.05 -39.43 18.20
CA ALA A 124 -24.76 -39.72 17.57
C ALA A 124 -23.64 -39.87 18.61
N ALA A 125 -23.57 -39.00 19.62
CA ALA A 125 -22.62 -39.12 20.72
C ALA A 125 -22.81 -40.42 21.54
N ASP A 126 -24.05 -40.83 21.77
CA ASP A 126 -24.38 -42.08 22.46
C ASP A 126 -24.02 -43.33 21.62
N ALA A 127 -24.19 -43.24 20.29
CA ALA A 127 -23.72 -44.28 19.36
C ALA A 127 -22.19 -44.37 19.29
N LEU A 128 -21.49 -43.25 19.48
CA LEU A 128 -20.02 -43.15 19.54
C LEU A 128 -19.46 -43.76 20.83
N GLU A 129 -20.11 -43.56 21.97
CA GLU A 129 -19.69 -44.19 23.24
C GLU A 129 -19.97 -45.70 23.30
N SER A 130 -20.87 -46.21 22.45
CA SER A 130 -21.27 -47.62 22.43
C SER A 130 -20.54 -48.48 21.38
N GLY A 131 -19.60 -47.92 20.62
CA GLY A 131 -18.64 -48.68 19.78
C GLY A 131 -19.28 -49.47 18.63
N MET A 132 -19.94 -48.78 17.70
CA MET A 132 -20.46 -49.41 16.46
C MET A 132 -19.35 -49.73 15.44
N ALA A 133 -19.55 -50.80 14.65
CA ALA A 133 -18.55 -51.41 13.78
C ALA A 133 -18.41 -50.80 12.36
N GLU A 134 -17.15 -50.74 11.90
CA GLU A 134 -16.53 -50.24 10.64
C GLU A 134 -17.27 -50.33 9.29
N SER A 135 -18.38 -51.07 9.16
CA SER A 135 -18.95 -51.39 7.84
C SER A 135 -20.08 -50.45 7.35
N GLY A 136 -20.41 -49.40 8.11
CA GLY A 136 -21.58 -48.54 7.86
C GLY A 136 -21.28 -47.11 7.39
N LEU A 137 -20.03 -46.68 7.26
CA LEU A 137 -19.71 -45.25 7.22
C LEU A 137 -18.61 -44.92 6.21
N LEU A 138 -18.96 -44.57 4.96
CA LEU A 138 -18.01 -43.94 4.03
C LEU A 138 -18.75 -43.14 2.95
N GLN A 139 -18.82 -41.81 3.12
CA GLN A 139 -18.70 -40.74 2.10
C GLN A 139 -19.23 -39.42 2.68
N THR A 140 -18.35 -38.45 2.94
CA THR A 140 -18.77 -37.08 3.27
C THR A 140 -18.24 -36.13 2.20
N SER A 141 -19.08 -35.82 1.21
CA SER A 141 -18.79 -34.77 0.22
C SER A 141 -19.35 -33.44 0.72
N ILE A 142 -18.49 -32.44 0.96
CA ILE A 142 -18.94 -31.08 1.29
C ILE A 142 -18.94 -30.26 0.00
N ARG A 143 -20.11 -30.07 -0.63
CA ARG A 143 -20.27 -29.18 -1.80
C ARG A 143 -20.57 -27.77 -1.32
N LEU A 144 -19.59 -26.87 -1.43
CA LEU A 144 -19.66 -25.51 -0.86
C LEU A 144 -20.39 -24.47 -1.75
N ALA A 145 -20.43 -24.68 -3.07
CA ALA A 145 -21.00 -23.72 -4.02
C ALA A 145 -22.49 -23.39 -3.80
N PRO A 146 -23.39 -24.34 -3.46
CA PRO A 146 -24.82 -24.03 -3.27
C PRO A 146 -25.16 -23.20 -2.02
N LEU A 147 -24.20 -22.99 -1.10
CA LEU A 147 -24.44 -22.34 0.19
C LEU A 147 -24.21 -20.82 0.18
N LEU A 148 -23.60 -20.26 -0.87
CA LEU A 148 -23.20 -18.84 -0.91
C LEU A 148 -24.37 -17.89 -1.24
N ASP A 149 -25.24 -18.28 -2.17
CA ASP A 149 -26.39 -17.47 -2.58
C ASP A 149 -27.40 -17.23 -1.43
N PRO A 150 -27.81 -18.23 -0.65
CA PRO A 150 -28.67 -18.01 0.52
C PRO A 150 -28.05 -17.08 1.57
N LEU A 151 -26.73 -17.12 1.73
CA LEU A 151 -25.96 -16.30 2.67
C LEU A 151 -25.91 -14.83 2.22
N PHE A 152 -25.74 -14.55 0.93
CA PHE A 152 -25.82 -13.19 0.40
C PHE A 152 -27.22 -12.60 0.55
N VAL A 153 -28.26 -13.39 0.26
CA VAL A 153 -29.66 -12.96 0.43
C VAL A 153 -29.98 -12.67 1.90
N ALA A 154 -29.44 -13.44 2.84
CA ALA A 154 -29.61 -13.20 4.28
C ALA A 154 -28.87 -11.93 4.73
N ALA A 155 -27.64 -11.71 4.26
CA ALA A 155 -26.86 -10.52 4.58
C ALA A 155 -27.47 -9.24 3.98
N GLU A 156 -28.01 -9.28 2.77
CA GLU A 156 -28.75 -8.15 2.16
C GLU A 156 -29.94 -7.75 3.03
N LYS A 157 -30.75 -8.73 3.46
CA LYS A 157 -31.89 -8.49 4.36
C LYS A 157 -31.47 -7.95 5.73
N MET A 158 -30.34 -8.40 6.27
CA MET A 158 -29.80 -7.92 7.55
C MET A 158 -29.33 -6.47 7.45
N ILE A 159 -28.69 -6.09 6.34
CA ILE A 159 -28.23 -4.72 6.08
C ILE A 159 -29.43 -3.79 5.85
N ASP A 160 -30.45 -4.25 5.13
CA ASP A 160 -31.67 -3.49 4.87
C ASP A 160 -32.44 -3.17 6.17
N ALA A 161 -32.34 -4.04 7.17
CA ALA A 161 -32.94 -3.85 8.49
C ALA A 161 -32.20 -2.84 9.39
N GLN A 162 -31.01 -2.34 9.00
CA GLN A 162 -30.28 -1.32 9.74
C GLN A 162 -30.81 0.09 9.46
N GLU A 163 -30.69 1.00 10.43
CA GLU A 163 -31.02 2.42 10.27
C GLU A 163 -30.14 3.09 9.21
N GLU A 164 -30.69 4.07 8.49
CA GLU A 164 -29.94 4.78 7.45
C GLU A 164 -28.77 5.57 8.04
N GLY A 165 -27.57 5.32 7.52
CA GLY A 165 -26.35 5.99 7.95
C GLY A 165 -25.09 5.39 7.36
N PHE A 166 -23.94 5.92 7.77
CA PHE A 166 -22.63 5.51 7.28
C PHE A 166 -22.36 4.00 7.46
N GLY A 167 -22.84 3.40 8.55
CA GLY A 167 -22.72 1.96 8.83
C GLY A 167 -23.44 1.08 7.79
N LYS A 168 -24.70 1.41 7.46
CA LYS A 168 -25.47 0.68 6.43
C LYS A 168 -24.82 0.79 5.05
N ALA A 169 -24.39 1.99 4.66
CA ALA A 169 -23.70 2.22 3.39
C ALA A 169 -22.37 1.46 3.29
N MET A 170 -21.61 1.39 4.39
CA MET A 170 -20.36 0.64 4.47
C MET A 170 -20.60 -0.88 4.38
N MET A 171 -21.58 -1.41 5.12
CA MET A 171 -21.93 -2.83 5.07
C MET A 171 -22.49 -3.23 3.70
N ALA A 172 -23.35 -2.41 3.09
CA ALA A 172 -23.86 -2.63 1.74
C ALA A 172 -22.73 -2.61 0.70
N GLY A 173 -21.78 -1.68 0.83
CA GLY A 173 -20.59 -1.61 -0.02
C GLY A 173 -19.66 -2.81 0.14
N MET A 174 -19.46 -3.29 1.37
CA MET A 174 -18.69 -4.50 1.66
C MET A 174 -19.37 -5.75 1.10
N LEU A 175 -20.69 -5.90 1.27
CA LEU A 175 -21.45 -7.03 0.73
C LEU A 175 -21.50 -7.02 -0.79
N THR A 176 -21.68 -5.86 -1.41
CA THR A 176 -21.62 -5.69 -2.87
C THR A 176 -20.22 -6.02 -3.39
N SER A 177 -19.17 -5.59 -2.70
CA SER A 177 -17.79 -5.94 -3.04
C SER A 177 -17.52 -7.44 -2.89
N LEU A 178 -18.04 -8.06 -1.82
CA LEU A 178 -17.98 -9.51 -1.61
C LEU A 178 -18.67 -10.23 -2.77
N LYS A 179 -19.96 -9.93 -3.02
CA LYS A 179 -20.80 -10.52 -4.06
C LYS A 179 -20.20 -10.34 -5.45
N THR A 180 -19.73 -9.14 -5.79
CA THR A 180 -19.04 -8.87 -7.07
C THR A 180 -17.73 -9.67 -7.17
N SER A 181 -17.00 -9.86 -6.06
CA SER A 181 -15.79 -10.68 -6.02
C SER A 181 -16.07 -12.18 -6.10
N THR A 182 -17.24 -12.65 -5.68
CA THR A 182 -17.72 -14.04 -5.80
C THR A 182 -18.35 -14.32 -7.17
N GLU A 183 -19.13 -13.41 -7.73
CA GLU A 183 -19.75 -13.51 -9.06
C GLU A 183 -18.72 -13.40 -10.20
N ALA A 184 -17.60 -12.72 -9.95
CA ALA A 184 -16.43 -12.73 -10.84
C ALA A 184 -15.69 -14.09 -10.86
N ILE A 185 -16.08 -15.05 -10.02
CA ILE A 185 -15.51 -16.41 -9.99
C ILE A 185 -16.33 -17.32 -10.91
N GLN A 186 -16.02 -17.29 -12.20
CA GLN A 186 -16.45 -18.38 -13.09
C GLN A 186 -15.65 -19.63 -12.71
N ASP A 187 -16.33 -20.67 -12.25
CA ASP A 187 -15.79 -22.01 -11.92
C ASP A 187 -15.08 -22.18 -10.55
N VAL A 188 -15.81 -22.01 -9.43
CA VAL A 188 -15.35 -22.53 -8.12
C VAL A 188 -15.34 -24.07 -8.18
N PRO A 189 -14.19 -24.74 -7.98
CA PRO A 189 -14.17 -26.20 -7.96
C PRO A 189 -14.92 -26.76 -6.76
N GLY A 190 -15.66 -27.85 -6.95
CA GLY A 190 -16.10 -28.70 -5.86
C GLY A 190 -14.89 -29.25 -5.11
N VAL A 191 -15.00 -29.43 -3.79
CA VAL A 191 -13.89 -29.94 -2.98
C VAL A 191 -14.36 -31.18 -2.23
N SER A 192 -13.64 -32.29 -2.38
CA SER A 192 -13.86 -33.48 -1.58
C SER A 192 -12.59 -33.95 -0.91
N LEU A 193 -12.69 -34.36 0.34
CA LEU A 193 -11.58 -34.83 1.16
C LEU A 193 -11.82 -36.27 1.57
N ASN A 194 -10.90 -37.17 1.22
CA ASN A 194 -10.94 -38.56 1.67
C ASN A 194 -9.71 -38.86 2.51
N ILE A 195 -9.90 -39.21 3.79
CA ILE A 195 -8.81 -39.64 4.70
C ILE A 195 -8.99 -41.12 4.99
N MET A 196 -7.91 -41.90 4.91
CA MET A 196 -7.89 -43.34 5.14
C MET A 196 -6.65 -43.77 5.91
N ALA A 197 -6.77 -44.80 6.73
CA ALA A 197 -5.62 -45.44 7.38
C ALA A 197 -4.89 -46.34 6.38
N VAL A 198 -3.56 -46.24 6.32
CA VAL A 198 -2.70 -47.14 5.51
C VAL A 198 -2.04 -48.20 6.41
N GLY A 199 -2.16 -48.03 7.72
CA GLY A 199 -1.66 -48.91 8.79
C GLY A 199 -1.91 -48.26 10.16
N PRO A 200 -1.46 -48.86 11.27
CA PRO A 200 -1.69 -48.32 12.61
C PRO A 200 -1.08 -46.91 12.77
N ASP A 201 0.11 -46.69 12.22
CA ASP A 201 0.90 -45.47 12.43
C ASP A 201 0.91 -44.50 11.24
N MET A 202 0.23 -44.84 10.15
CA MET A 202 0.26 -44.06 8.90
C MET A 202 -1.13 -43.70 8.40
N ARG A 203 -1.27 -42.49 7.88
CA ARG A 203 -2.49 -41.94 7.28
C ARG A 203 -2.24 -41.56 5.83
N LYS A 204 -3.32 -41.59 5.05
CA LYS A 204 -3.35 -41.12 3.67
C LYS A 204 -4.56 -40.24 3.45
N MET A 205 -4.37 -39.18 2.68
CA MET A 205 -5.42 -38.24 2.31
C MET A 205 -5.41 -38.00 0.82
N VAL A 206 -6.61 -37.94 0.25
CA VAL A 206 -6.84 -37.54 -1.13
C VAL A 206 -7.77 -36.34 -1.10
N LEU A 207 -7.21 -35.16 -1.36
CA LEU A 207 -7.97 -33.92 -1.59
C LEU A 207 -8.27 -33.84 -3.08
N THR A 208 -9.55 -33.78 -3.47
CA THR A 208 -9.97 -33.67 -4.86
C THR A 208 -10.60 -32.30 -5.09
N LEU A 209 -10.10 -31.60 -6.11
CA LEU A 209 -10.70 -30.40 -6.67
C LEU A 209 -11.44 -30.78 -7.96
N GLU A 210 -12.76 -30.68 -7.95
CA GLU A 210 -13.64 -31.01 -9.07
C GLU A 210 -14.03 -29.73 -9.82
N TYR A 211 -13.43 -29.50 -10.98
CA TYR A 211 -13.69 -28.33 -11.81
C TYR A 211 -14.91 -28.56 -12.71
N ASN A 212 -15.56 -27.49 -13.17
CA ASN A 212 -16.63 -27.61 -14.17
C ASN A 212 -16.12 -28.08 -15.55
N ARG A 213 -14.80 -27.98 -15.77
CA ARG A 213 -14.13 -28.14 -17.05
C ARG A 213 -12.81 -28.90 -16.90
N ALA A 214 -12.59 -29.88 -17.78
CA ALA A 214 -11.38 -30.72 -17.74
C ALA A 214 -10.11 -29.98 -18.17
N ASP A 215 -10.21 -29.02 -19.08
CA ASP A 215 -9.10 -28.15 -19.48
C ASP A 215 -8.65 -27.24 -18.33
N THR A 216 -9.58 -26.66 -17.56
CA THR A 216 -9.23 -25.89 -16.36
C THR A 216 -8.48 -26.73 -15.31
N ALA A 217 -8.87 -28.00 -15.13
CA ALA A 217 -8.18 -28.93 -14.24
C ALA A 217 -6.78 -29.30 -14.76
N ALA A 218 -6.64 -29.48 -16.08
CA ALA A 218 -5.36 -29.74 -16.74
C ALA A 218 -4.39 -28.55 -16.66
N ASP A 219 -4.87 -27.34 -16.95
CA ASP A 219 -4.09 -26.09 -16.83
C ASP A 219 -3.65 -25.84 -15.40
N THR A 220 -4.54 -26.11 -14.44
CA THR A 220 -4.22 -26.00 -13.02
C THR A 220 -3.17 -27.04 -12.59
N LYS A 221 -3.24 -28.28 -13.10
CA LYS A 221 -2.17 -29.26 -12.87
C LYS A 221 -0.84 -28.83 -13.49
N ALA A 222 -0.86 -28.33 -14.73
CA ALA A 222 0.33 -27.85 -15.41
C ALA A 222 1.00 -26.69 -14.64
N PHE A 223 0.20 -25.79 -14.04
CA PHE A 223 0.68 -24.77 -13.11
C PHE A 223 1.47 -25.35 -11.93
N PHE A 224 0.98 -26.44 -11.31
CA PHE A 224 1.68 -27.08 -10.20
C PHE A 224 2.94 -27.86 -10.63
N ASP A 225 2.93 -28.43 -11.83
CA ASP A 225 4.08 -29.15 -12.38
C ASP A 225 5.27 -28.20 -12.69
N ASP A 226 5.02 -26.91 -12.97
CA ASP A 226 6.02 -25.88 -13.31
C ASP A 226 5.93 -24.61 -12.42
N SER A 227 5.72 -24.83 -11.11
CA SER A 227 5.46 -23.75 -10.15
C SER A 227 6.62 -22.75 -9.95
N ALA A 228 7.85 -23.11 -10.34
CA ALA A 228 9.03 -22.28 -10.15
C ALA A 228 9.07 -21.03 -11.05
N ASP A 229 8.49 -21.11 -12.26
CA ASP A 229 8.45 -20.02 -13.25
C ASP A 229 7.04 -19.52 -13.57
N ALA A 230 6.00 -20.21 -13.11
CA ALA A 230 4.58 -19.88 -13.30
C ALA A 230 4.19 -18.43 -12.96
N TRP A 231 4.83 -17.80 -11.97
CA TRP A 231 4.58 -16.40 -11.58
C TRP A 231 4.98 -15.37 -12.66
N LYS A 232 5.81 -15.75 -13.64
CA LYS A 232 6.18 -14.91 -14.79
C LYS A 232 5.09 -14.90 -15.86
N ASN A 233 4.14 -15.82 -15.81
CA ASN A 233 3.06 -15.90 -16.77
C ASN A 233 1.90 -14.96 -16.34
N PRO A 234 1.63 -13.87 -17.08
CA PRO A 234 0.58 -12.92 -16.73
C PRO A 234 -0.84 -13.50 -16.77
N GLU A 235 -1.02 -14.70 -17.34
CA GLU A 235 -2.31 -15.39 -17.42
C GLU A 235 -2.66 -16.16 -16.12
N ILE A 236 -1.70 -16.34 -15.21
CA ILE A 236 -1.90 -17.09 -13.97
C ILE A 236 -2.46 -16.15 -12.88
N SER A 237 -3.65 -16.49 -12.39
CA SER A 237 -4.35 -15.68 -11.39
C SER A 237 -3.66 -15.76 -10.01
N LYS A 238 -3.76 -14.68 -9.22
CA LYS A 238 -3.28 -14.64 -7.81
C LYS A 238 -3.88 -15.76 -6.93
N LYS A 239 -5.04 -16.30 -7.31
CA LYS A 239 -5.71 -17.40 -6.63
C LYS A 239 -5.07 -18.77 -6.93
N GLN A 240 -4.58 -18.98 -8.16
CA GLN A 240 -3.79 -20.18 -8.51
C GLN A 240 -2.47 -20.21 -7.73
N LEU A 241 -1.81 -19.06 -7.55
CA LEU A 241 -0.61 -18.93 -6.71
C LEU A 241 -0.84 -19.30 -5.24
N GLY A 242 -2.01 -18.99 -4.68
CA GLY A 242 -2.35 -19.35 -3.31
C GLY A 242 -2.49 -20.85 -3.07
N LEU A 243 -2.89 -21.62 -4.09
CA LEU A 243 -3.03 -23.07 -4.00
C LEU A 243 -1.68 -23.80 -4.02
N ALA A 244 -0.57 -23.14 -4.36
CA ALA A 244 0.80 -23.69 -4.32
C ALA A 244 1.13 -24.38 -2.97
N GLY A 245 0.57 -23.86 -1.87
CA GLY A 245 0.72 -24.44 -0.53
C GLY A 245 0.26 -25.90 -0.41
N LEU A 246 -0.60 -26.40 -1.31
CA LEU A 246 -1.05 -27.79 -1.34
C LEU A 246 0.06 -28.77 -1.76
N VAL A 247 0.98 -28.36 -2.64
CA VAL A 247 2.07 -29.25 -3.10
C VAL A 247 3.38 -29.03 -2.35
N ASP A 248 3.41 -28.01 -1.50
CA ASP A 248 4.62 -27.51 -0.84
C ASP A 248 4.94 -28.17 0.53
N THR A 249 4.07 -29.05 1.00
CA THR A 249 4.24 -29.78 2.25
C THR A 249 5.12 -31.03 2.07
N PRO A 250 5.98 -31.40 3.03
CA PRO A 250 6.78 -32.63 2.95
C PRO A 250 5.93 -33.92 2.91
N PHE A 251 4.64 -33.85 3.27
CA PHE A 251 3.71 -34.97 3.24
C PHE A 251 3.06 -35.20 1.88
N PHE A 252 3.17 -34.23 0.97
CA PHE A 252 2.62 -34.34 -0.38
C PHE A 252 3.41 -35.37 -1.19
N GLN A 253 2.70 -36.33 -1.77
CA GLN A 253 3.30 -37.43 -2.53
C GLN A 253 3.21 -37.16 -4.03
N LYS A 254 2.00 -36.86 -4.53
CA LYS A 254 1.75 -36.67 -5.96
C LYS A 254 0.40 -36.01 -6.23
N MET A 255 0.24 -35.51 -7.46
CA MET A 255 -1.04 -35.16 -8.05
C MET A 255 -1.46 -36.17 -9.11
N ASN A 256 -2.76 -36.46 -9.18
CA ASN A 256 -3.38 -37.20 -10.28
C ASN A 256 -4.48 -36.33 -10.91
N LEU A 257 -4.54 -36.29 -12.24
CA LEU A 257 -5.66 -35.67 -12.96
C LEU A 257 -6.52 -36.78 -13.55
N ASP A 258 -7.81 -36.75 -13.26
CA ASP A 258 -8.82 -37.65 -13.81
C ASP A 258 -10.00 -36.83 -14.35
N GLY A 259 -9.98 -36.58 -15.67
CA GLY A 259 -10.95 -35.70 -16.32
C GLY A 259 -10.95 -34.28 -15.75
N ASN A 260 -12.04 -33.89 -15.12
CA ASN A 260 -12.22 -32.60 -14.45
C ASN A 260 -11.83 -32.60 -12.96
N GLN A 261 -11.29 -33.70 -12.45
CA GLN A 261 -10.91 -33.86 -11.06
C GLN A 261 -9.39 -33.84 -10.91
N LEU A 262 -8.88 -32.88 -10.14
CA LEU A 262 -7.46 -32.83 -9.74
C LEU A 262 -7.32 -33.32 -8.30
N GLN A 263 -6.63 -34.44 -8.12
CA GLN A 263 -6.43 -35.09 -6.83
C GLN A 263 -5.02 -34.80 -6.31
N PHE A 264 -4.92 -34.37 -5.06
CA PHE A 264 -3.69 -34.19 -4.30
C PHE A 264 -3.60 -35.31 -3.26
N ILE A 265 -2.51 -36.08 -3.29
CA ILE A 265 -2.32 -37.24 -2.43
C ILE A 265 -1.24 -36.93 -1.41
N TYR A 266 -1.57 -37.15 -0.13
CA TYR A 266 -0.69 -36.94 1.02
C TYR A 266 -0.57 -38.21 1.83
N GLU A 267 0.62 -38.49 2.35
CA GLU A 267 0.88 -39.60 3.28
C GLU A 267 1.77 -39.10 4.43
N TRP A 268 1.39 -39.39 5.68
CA TRP A 268 2.07 -38.88 6.87
C TRP A 268 1.88 -39.80 8.09
N PRO A 269 2.74 -39.69 9.12
CA PRO A 269 2.57 -40.43 10.39
C PRO A 269 1.38 -39.91 11.20
N ALA A 270 0.61 -40.79 11.84
CA ALA A 270 -0.57 -40.43 12.63
C ALA A 270 -0.27 -39.43 13.77
N ALA A 271 0.96 -39.44 14.31
CA ALA A 271 1.40 -38.48 15.31
C ALA A 271 1.42 -37.02 14.81
N GLU A 272 1.34 -36.81 13.50
CA GLU A 272 1.42 -35.50 12.84
C GLU A 272 0.07 -35.03 12.24
N ASP A 273 -1.05 -35.72 12.56
CA ASP A 273 -2.40 -35.41 12.08
C ASP A 273 -2.76 -33.92 12.22
N ALA A 274 -2.49 -33.33 13.38
CA ALA A 274 -2.78 -31.92 13.63
C ALA A 274 -1.95 -30.96 12.74
N ALA A 275 -0.69 -31.32 12.45
CA ALA A 275 0.20 -30.48 11.63
C ALA A 275 -0.24 -30.49 10.16
N LEU A 276 -0.60 -31.65 9.61
CA LEU A 276 -1.08 -31.71 8.23
C LEU A 276 -2.44 -31.01 8.07
N LEU A 277 -3.39 -31.27 8.95
CA LEU A 277 -4.73 -30.66 8.87
C LEU A 277 -4.68 -29.14 8.99
N GLU A 278 -3.74 -28.60 9.77
CA GLU A 278 -3.49 -27.16 9.83
C GLU A 278 -2.96 -26.61 8.50
N ILE A 279 -1.98 -27.27 7.88
CA ILE A 279 -1.37 -26.84 6.61
C ILE A 279 -2.38 -26.91 5.46
N VAL A 280 -3.01 -28.07 5.28
CA VAL A 280 -3.94 -28.31 4.17
C VAL A 280 -5.24 -27.56 4.40
N GLY A 281 -5.72 -27.48 5.63
CA GLY A 281 -6.88 -26.67 6.00
C GLY A 281 -6.67 -25.19 5.70
N LYS A 282 -5.51 -24.61 6.04
CA LYS A 282 -5.21 -23.19 5.72
C LYS A 282 -5.04 -22.96 4.23
N ALA A 283 -4.38 -23.87 3.50
CA ALA A 283 -4.17 -23.73 2.06
C ALA A 283 -5.48 -23.90 1.25
N ALA A 284 -6.32 -24.87 1.63
CA ALA A 284 -7.61 -25.10 0.99
C ALA A 284 -8.63 -24.03 1.39
N LEU A 285 -8.88 -23.83 2.68
CA LEU A 285 -9.94 -22.92 3.17
C LEU A 285 -9.55 -21.44 3.02
N GLY A 286 -8.27 -21.09 3.21
CA GLY A 286 -7.79 -19.71 3.07
C GLY A 286 -7.97 -19.15 1.65
N ASN A 287 -7.77 -19.98 0.63
CA ASN A 287 -7.95 -19.57 -0.78
C ASN A 287 -9.39 -19.72 -1.29
N LEU A 288 -10.14 -20.71 -0.80
CA LEU A 288 -11.54 -20.91 -1.19
C LEU A 288 -12.47 -19.83 -0.60
N PHE A 289 -12.15 -19.30 0.58
CA PHE A 289 -13.05 -18.38 1.30
C PHE A 289 -12.51 -16.96 1.52
N SER A 290 -11.29 -16.65 1.10
CA SER A 290 -10.71 -15.29 1.19
C SER A 290 -10.81 -14.64 2.58
N PHE A 291 -10.79 -15.41 3.67
CA PHE A 291 -10.80 -14.87 5.04
C PHE A 291 -9.40 -14.43 5.52
N GLY A 292 -8.35 -14.71 4.74
CA GLY A 292 -7.01 -14.16 4.93
C GLY A 292 -6.67 -13.20 3.80
N ASP A 293 -5.93 -12.13 4.12
CA ASP A 293 -5.44 -11.17 3.14
C ASP A 293 -4.77 -11.91 1.96
N PRO A 294 -5.29 -11.83 0.72
CA PRO A 294 -4.66 -12.45 -0.46
C PRO A 294 -3.25 -11.89 -0.73
N ASN A 295 -2.82 -10.86 0.02
CA ASN A 295 -1.44 -10.39 0.09
C ASN A 295 -0.50 -11.24 0.95
N ALA A 296 -0.91 -12.41 1.47
CA ALA A 296 -0.02 -13.32 2.22
C ALA A 296 0.89 -14.21 1.34
N PHE A 297 0.71 -14.18 0.01
CA PHE A 297 1.51 -14.95 -0.95
C PHE A 297 2.13 -14.17 -2.13
N PRO A 298 2.41 -12.84 -2.07
CA PRO A 298 3.29 -12.26 -3.07
C PRO A 298 4.68 -12.88 -2.85
N LEU A 299 5.21 -13.55 -3.87
CA LEU A 299 6.66 -13.69 -4.01
C LEU A 299 7.21 -12.27 -4.03
N HIS A 300 7.74 -11.85 -2.90
CA HIS A 300 8.40 -10.57 -2.81
C HIS A 300 9.66 -10.63 -3.67
N PRO A 301 10.00 -9.56 -4.41
CA PRO A 301 11.27 -9.52 -5.11
C PRO A 301 12.39 -9.82 -4.11
N GLU A 302 13.36 -10.61 -4.58
CA GLU A 302 14.46 -11.04 -3.73
C GLU A 302 15.25 -9.82 -3.23
N GLU A 303 15.32 -9.66 -1.92
CA GLU A 303 16.16 -8.65 -1.27
C GLU A 303 17.05 -9.37 -0.25
N THR A 304 18.36 -9.36 -0.51
CA THR A 304 19.34 -9.95 0.40
C THR A 304 19.84 -8.93 1.42
N VAL A 305 20.24 -9.42 2.59
CA VAL A 305 20.91 -8.65 3.64
C VAL A 305 22.27 -9.25 3.95
N ASP A 306 23.14 -8.47 4.58
CA ASP A 306 24.43 -8.96 5.05
C ASP A 306 24.23 -10.09 6.08
N ALA A 307 25.19 -11.02 6.10
CA ALA A 307 25.17 -12.12 7.05
C ALA A 307 25.20 -11.59 8.50
N PRO A 308 24.42 -12.20 9.42
CA PRO A 308 24.49 -11.86 10.83
C PRO A 308 25.89 -12.21 11.36
N ASN A 309 26.46 -11.32 12.16
CA ASN A 309 27.75 -11.55 12.81
C ASN A 309 27.56 -12.44 14.06
N LEU A 310 27.41 -13.75 13.84
CA LEU A 310 27.18 -14.75 14.88
C LEU A 310 28.52 -15.30 15.44
N GLY A 311 29.47 -14.43 15.82
CA GLY A 311 30.81 -14.84 16.28
C GLY A 311 30.82 -15.84 17.45
N ASP A 312 31.99 -16.34 17.85
CA ASP A 312 32.11 -17.35 18.92
C ASP A 312 31.53 -16.84 20.25
N VAL A 313 30.45 -17.48 20.70
CA VAL A 313 29.65 -17.06 21.88
C VAL A 313 30.46 -17.13 23.19
N ALA A 314 31.59 -17.84 23.18
CA ALA A 314 32.49 -17.97 24.33
C ALA A 314 33.30 -16.70 24.66
N GLU A 315 33.30 -15.67 23.80
CA GLU A 315 34.15 -14.48 23.94
C GLU A 315 33.37 -13.15 24.08
N PHE A 316 32.22 -13.14 24.76
CA PHE A 316 31.53 -11.88 25.02
C PHE A 316 32.31 -10.98 25.99
N ASP A 317 32.93 -9.92 25.47
CA ASP A 317 33.57 -8.88 26.28
C ASP A 317 32.53 -7.92 26.86
N ALA A 318 32.07 -8.20 28.08
CA ALA A 318 31.10 -7.35 28.77
C ALA A 318 31.58 -5.90 29.00
N ILE A 319 32.88 -5.69 29.19
CA ILE A 319 33.47 -4.36 29.43
C ILE A 319 33.52 -3.57 28.12
N GLY A 320 33.98 -4.21 27.05
CA GLY A 320 33.95 -3.65 25.70
C GLY A 320 32.52 -3.33 25.25
N PHE A 321 31.59 -4.25 25.49
CA PHE A 321 30.17 -4.06 25.22
C PHE A 321 29.60 -2.86 25.97
N GLU A 322 29.78 -2.75 27.29
CA GLU A 322 29.26 -1.63 28.06
C GLU A 322 29.79 -0.29 27.51
N LYS A 323 31.09 -0.23 27.22
CA LYS A 323 31.73 0.97 26.66
C LYS A 323 31.13 1.36 25.31
N GLU A 324 30.96 0.39 24.40
CA GLU A 324 30.36 0.62 23.08
C GLU A 324 28.87 0.98 23.21
N PHE A 325 28.12 0.27 24.04
CA PHE A 325 26.70 0.53 24.30
C PHE A 325 26.48 1.96 24.79
N ARG A 326 27.26 2.42 25.78
CA ARG A 326 27.18 3.78 26.31
C ARG A 326 27.53 4.84 25.26
N ALA A 327 28.52 4.57 24.39
CA ALA A 327 28.89 5.46 23.31
C ALA A 327 27.77 5.55 22.25
N SER A 328 27.11 4.43 21.99
CA SER A 328 26.03 4.29 21.03
C SER A 328 24.68 4.81 21.53
N LEU A 329 24.45 4.93 22.84
CA LEU A 329 23.17 5.42 23.35
C LEU A 329 22.99 6.93 23.17
N PHE A 330 21.91 7.34 22.51
CA PHE A 330 21.51 8.75 22.35
C PHE A 330 19.99 8.93 22.45
N PHE A 331 19.54 10.17 22.72
CA PHE A 331 18.12 10.50 22.76
C PHE A 331 17.55 10.76 21.38
N ASN A 332 16.37 10.20 21.12
CA ASN A 332 15.57 10.40 19.94
C ASN A 332 14.38 11.33 20.24
N HIS A 333 13.89 12.06 19.24
CA HIS A 333 13.14 13.31 19.44
C HIS A 333 11.61 13.16 19.49
N SER A 334 11.10 12.15 20.20
CA SER A 334 9.70 12.10 20.63
C SER A 334 9.59 12.44 22.11
N TRP A 335 8.70 13.40 22.45
CA TRP A 335 8.29 13.69 23.82
C TRP A 335 6.82 14.14 23.82
N ASP A 336 5.91 13.16 23.91
CA ASP A 336 4.48 13.41 24.19
C ASP A 336 4.04 12.52 25.35
N THR A 337 4.20 11.19 25.18
CA THR A 337 3.92 10.18 26.22
C THR A 337 5.14 9.36 26.62
N HIS A 338 6.26 9.56 25.94
CA HIS A 338 7.51 8.85 26.15
C HIS A 338 8.68 9.67 25.62
N VAL A 339 9.88 9.37 26.14
CA VAL A 339 11.17 9.86 25.65
C VAL A 339 11.89 8.66 25.06
N ASP A 340 12.06 8.63 23.74
CA ASP A 340 12.80 7.55 23.11
C ASP A 340 14.30 7.78 23.25
N LEU A 341 15.01 6.76 23.71
CA LEU A 341 16.43 6.60 23.44
C LEU A 341 16.57 5.67 22.25
N VAL A 342 17.60 5.89 21.45
CA VAL A 342 18.03 4.95 20.43
C VAL A 342 19.44 4.51 20.76
N VAL A 343 19.63 3.21 20.71
CA VAL A 343 20.96 2.61 20.67
C VAL A 343 21.42 2.65 19.22
N ASP A 344 22.42 3.50 18.96
CA ASP A 344 23.15 3.54 17.70
C ASP A 344 23.72 2.14 17.39
N CYS A 345 23.82 1.80 16.11
CA CYS A 345 24.11 0.47 15.62
C CYS A 345 25.35 -0.13 16.32
N LEU A 346 25.15 -1.20 17.09
CA LEU A 346 26.24 -1.87 17.81
C LEU A 346 26.88 -2.91 16.88
N ASP A 347 28.20 -2.86 16.75
CA ASP A 347 28.95 -3.78 15.90
C ASP A 347 29.65 -4.85 16.73
N ILE A 348 28.88 -5.44 17.63
CA ILE A 348 29.35 -6.54 18.48
C ILE A 348 28.84 -7.88 17.91
N PRO A 349 29.63 -8.97 18.03
CA PRO A 349 29.13 -10.30 17.74
C PRO A 349 27.87 -10.61 18.56
N ASN A 350 26.93 -11.36 17.97
CA ASN A 350 25.74 -11.86 18.66
C ASN A 350 24.78 -10.78 19.20
N VAL A 351 24.90 -9.51 18.77
CA VAL A 351 24.00 -8.42 19.21
C VAL A 351 22.52 -8.76 19.04
N ASP A 352 22.20 -9.49 17.96
CA ASP A 352 20.84 -9.90 17.64
C ASP A 352 20.25 -10.77 18.76
N LEU A 353 21.07 -11.60 19.40
CA LEU A 353 20.65 -12.55 20.42
C LEU A 353 20.50 -11.91 21.82
N LEU A 354 20.84 -10.63 21.98
CA LEU A 354 20.65 -9.92 23.23
C LEU A 354 19.16 -9.62 23.47
N SER A 355 18.70 -9.89 24.69
CA SER A 355 17.45 -9.33 25.22
C SER A 355 17.76 -8.36 26.35
N ALA A 356 16.98 -7.29 26.47
CA ALA A 356 17.22 -6.26 27.46
C ALA A 356 15.94 -5.86 28.18
N THR A 357 16.05 -5.68 29.50
CA THR A 357 14.97 -5.16 30.35
C THR A 357 15.35 -3.77 30.83
N LEU A 358 14.47 -2.80 30.58
CA LEU A 358 14.65 -1.43 31.04
C LEU A 358 13.89 -1.20 32.35
N THR A 359 14.60 -0.68 33.35
CA THR A 359 14.02 -0.18 34.58
C THR A 359 14.19 1.35 34.64
N ASN A 360 13.08 2.08 34.50
CA ASN A 360 13.07 3.54 34.62
C ASN A 360 13.25 3.94 36.08
N VAL A 361 14.28 4.72 36.37
CA VAL A 361 14.52 5.24 37.73
C VAL A 361 13.89 6.63 37.86
N CYS A 362 14.15 7.54 36.92
CA CYS A 362 13.62 8.91 36.94
C CYS A 362 13.79 9.63 35.58
N VAL A 363 12.86 10.52 35.22
CA VAL A 363 12.95 11.50 34.13
C VAL A 363 12.57 12.85 34.73
N LEU A 364 13.52 13.78 34.79
CA LEU A 364 13.31 15.14 35.30
C LEU A 364 13.05 16.11 34.15
N GLY A 365 11.97 16.89 34.24
CA GLY A 365 11.65 17.97 33.31
C GLY A 365 12.59 19.18 33.45
N THR A 366 12.48 20.15 32.55
CA THR A 366 13.24 21.42 32.58
C THR A 366 13.00 22.23 33.86
N ASN A 367 11.84 22.04 34.49
CA ASN A 367 11.47 22.63 35.78
C ASN A 367 11.94 21.82 37.00
N GLY A 368 12.62 20.69 36.81
CA GLY A 368 13.10 19.81 37.89
C GLY A 368 12.06 18.83 38.45
N VAL A 369 10.83 18.79 37.91
CA VAL A 369 9.79 17.84 38.33
C VAL A 369 10.04 16.47 37.70
N ASN A 370 9.87 15.41 38.49
CA ASN A 370 9.91 14.04 37.98
C ASN A 370 8.62 13.73 37.20
N ILE A 371 8.75 13.44 35.92
CA ILE A 371 7.64 13.15 34.99
C ILE A 371 7.63 11.66 34.59
N THR A 372 8.22 10.77 35.37
CA THR A 372 8.29 9.33 35.05
C THR A 372 6.96 8.64 35.27
N HIS A 373 6.51 7.85 34.30
CA HIS A 373 5.34 7.00 34.47
C HIS A 373 5.72 5.68 35.20
N GLN A 374 5.35 5.54 36.48
CA GLN A 374 5.84 4.48 37.38
C GLN A 374 5.39 3.02 37.07
N LYS A 375 4.39 2.81 36.20
CA LYS A 375 3.69 1.51 36.08
C LYS A 375 4.15 0.56 34.97
N ARG A 376 5.24 0.82 34.23
CA ARG A 376 5.65 -0.05 33.11
C ARG A 376 7.16 -0.29 33.06
N GLN A 377 7.58 -1.53 33.29
CA GLN A 377 8.86 -2.05 32.79
C GLN A 377 8.70 -2.34 31.30
N GLY A 378 9.65 -1.89 30.48
CA GLY A 378 9.67 -2.13 29.04
C GLY A 378 10.82 -3.07 28.70
N GLY A 379 10.51 -4.21 28.05
CA GLY A 379 11.53 -4.98 27.35
C GLY A 379 11.85 -4.32 26.01
N PHE A 380 13.09 -4.42 25.54
CA PHE A 380 13.46 -4.09 24.17
C PHE A 380 14.46 -5.10 23.61
N GLY A 381 14.49 -5.18 22.28
CA GLY A 381 15.42 -6.03 21.55
C GLY A 381 16.07 -5.26 20.40
N PHE A 382 17.19 -5.79 19.90
CA PHE A 382 17.88 -5.22 18.76
C PHE A 382 17.22 -5.66 17.45
N ASN A 383 17.08 -4.72 16.52
CA ASN A 383 16.71 -5.03 15.16
C ASN A 383 17.95 -5.57 14.42
N SER A 384 17.90 -6.81 13.93
CA SER A 384 19.04 -7.47 13.31
C SER A 384 19.55 -6.79 12.04
N ALA A 385 18.67 -6.13 11.28
CA ALA A 385 19.05 -5.45 10.05
C ALA A 385 19.78 -4.13 10.30
N THR A 386 19.42 -3.41 11.37
CA THR A 386 20.01 -2.10 11.69
C THR A 386 20.97 -2.15 12.87
N ARG A 387 21.05 -3.30 13.55
CA ARG A 387 21.72 -3.53 14.85
C ARG A 387 21.46 -2.43 15.87
N SER A 388 20.28 -1.82 15.79
CA SER A 388 19.85 -0.70 16.63
C SER A 388 18.66 -1.12 17.48
N ALA A 389 18.48 -0.47 18.62
CA ALA A 389 17.31 -0.65 19.46
C ALA A 389 16.64 0.70 19.75
N SER A 390 15.32 0.70 19.90
CA SER A 390 14.58 1.84 20.44
C SER A 390 14.17 1.49 21.86
N ILE A 391 14.43 2.41 22.79
CA ILE A 391 14.15 2.25 24.21
C ILE A 391 13.20 3.38 24.58
N SER A 392 12.00 3.05 25.02
CA SER A 392 10.98 4.07 25.30
C SER A 392 10.89 4.34 26.79
N LEU A 393 11.42 5.48 27.25
CA LEU A 393 11.24 5.95 28.62
C LEU A 393 9.86 6.60 28.75
N GLN A 394 8.90 5.90 29.34
CA GLN A 394 7.54 6.42 29.51
C GLN A 394 7.51 7.66 30.43
N VAL A 395 6.89 8.74 29.95
CA VAL A 395 6.70 9.99 30.71
C VAL A 395 5.23 10.36 30.83
N GLU A 396 4.89 11.20 31.80
CA GLU A 396 3.55 11.76 31.94
C GLU A 396 3.19 12.59 30.70
N LYS A 397 1.98 12.35 30.17
CA LYS A 397 1.43 13.10 29.04
C LYS A 397 1.33 14.58 29.40
N ASP A 398 1.63 15.46 28.45
CA ASP A 398 1.61 16.91 28.61
C ASP A 398 2.65 17.44 29.64
N GLY A 399 3.63 16.61 30.03
CA GLY A 399 4.71 17.00 30.93
C GLY A 399 5.67 18.06 30.34
N PRO A 400 6.38 18.83 31.19
CA PRO A 400 7.45 19.73 30.75
C PRO A 400 8.52 19.01 29.94
N LYS A 401 9.22 19.74 29.06
CA LYS A 401 10.32 19.19 28.24
C LYS A 401 11.31 18.40 29.12
N PRO A 402 11.64 17.15 28.78
CA PRO A 402 12.63 16.35 29.52
C PRO A 402 14.01 17.01 29.52
N LYS A 403 14.70 17.01 30.67
CA LYS A 403 16.05 17.59 30.84
C LYS A 403 17.10 16.54 31.18
N THR A 404 16.84 15.68 32.15
CA THR A 404 17.77 14.62 32.57
C THR A 404 17.03 13.33 32.91
N THR A 405 17.66 12.18 32.70
CA THR A 405 17.09 10.88 33.04
C THR A 405 18.04 10.01 33.85
N ALA A 406 17.48 9.06 34.58
CA ALA A 406 18.15 7.96 35.23
C ALA A 406 17.38 6.66 34.94
N PHE A 407 18.10 5.62 34.55
CA PHE A 407 17.53 4.31 34.25
C PHE A 407 18.63 3.24 34.32
N THR A 408 18.20 2.00 34.49
CA THR A 408 19.08 0.81 34.46
C THR A 408 18.62 -0.09 33.34
N ILE A 409 19.57 -0.63 32.58
CA ILE A 409 19.29 -1.64 31.55
C ILE A 409 19.98 -2.92 31.96
N GLU A 410 19.22 -4.00 32.05
CA GLU A 410 19.74 -5.35 32.27
C GLU A 410 19.70 -6.13 30.95
N PHE A 411 20.88 -6.48 30.44
CA PHE A 411 21.04 -7.31 29.25
C PHE A 411 21.16 -8.78 29.65
N LYS A 412 20.39 -9.66 29.03
CA LYS A 412 20.69 -11.10 29.00
C LYS A 412 21.56 -11.37 27.79
N VAL A 413 22.83 -11.65 28.06
CA VAL A 413 23.86 -11.92 27.07
C VAL A 413 23.99 -13.42 26.88
N PRO A 414 23.92 -13.97 25.67
CA PRO A 414 24.17 -15.38 25.44
C PRO A 414 25.65 -15.71 25.69
N THR A 415 25.91 -16.72 26.52
CA THR A 415 27.24 -17.32 26.74
C THR A 415 27.38 -18.71 26.14
N ALA A 416 26.27 -19.28 25.65
CA ALA A 416 26.25 -20.43 24.76
C ALA A 416 25.01 -20.37 23.84
N VAL A 417 25.17 -20.84 22.59
CA VAL A 417 24.07 -20.95 21.62
C VAL A 417 24.01 -22.34 21.01
N GLU A 418 22.81 -22.75 20.62
CA GLU A 418 22.58 -23.90 19.74
C GLU A 418 22.09 -23.40 18.39
N LYS A 419 22.67 -23.95 17.31
CA LYS A 419 22.29 -23.63 15.93
C LYS A 419 21.68 -24.84 15.25
N TYR A 420 20.45 -24.67 14.77
CA TYR A 420 19.75 -25.65 13.94
C TYR A 420 19.69 -25.17 12.50
N THR A 421 20.18 -25.98 11.56
CA THR A 421 20.08 -25.75 10.13
C THR A 421 19.05 -26.69 9.52
N LEU A 422 17.92 -26.15 9.08
CA LEU A 422 16.78 -26.90 8.57
C LEU A 422 16.62 -26.69 7.06
N THR A 423 16.19 -27.74 6.36
CA THR A 423 15.88 -27.71 4.92
C THR A 423 14.63 -28.54 4.65
N LYS A 424 14.02 -28.43 3.45
CA LYS A 424 12.89 -29.33 3.08
C LYS A 424 13.26 -30.82 3.21
N LYS A 425 14.53 -31.18 2.99
CA LYS A 425 15.03 -32.57 3.07
C LYS A 425 15.30 -33.02 4.50
N ASN A 426 15.67 -32.09 5.37
CA ASN A 426 15.93 -32.32 6.79
C ASN A 426 15.07 -31.34 7.61
N PRO A 427 13.75 -31.58 7.68
CA PRO A 427 12.84 -30.65 8.33
C PRO A 427 12.94 -30.71 9.85
N LEU A 428 13.39 -31.82 10.43
CA LEU A 428 13.49 -32.00 11.87
C LEU A 428 14.96 -32.14 12.30
N MET A 429 15.34 -31.42 13.35
CA MET A 429 16.58 -31.68 14.08
C MET A 429 16.33 -31.62 15.59
N GLU A 430 16.72 -32.69 16.28
CA GLU A 430 16.60 -32.85 17.73
C GLU A 430 17.99 -33.04 18.36
N SER A 431 18.16 -32.54 19.57
CA SER A 431 19.37 -32.66 20.40
C SER A 431 18.96 -32.94 21.85
N GLY A 432 18.85 -34.22 22.22
CA GLY A 432 18.35 -34.59 23.55
C GLY A 432 16.86 -34.26 23.72
N ASP A 433 16.52 -33.48 24.75
CA ASP A 433 15.14 -33.06 25.05
C ASP A 433 14.68 -31.80 24.28
N THR A 434 15.59 -31.18 23.52
CA THR A 434 15.31 -29.98 22.73
C THR A 434 15.28 -30.30 21.24
N GLY A 435 14.51 -29.53 20.46
CA GLY A 435 14.45 -29.72 19.01
C GLY A 435 13.71 -28.61 18.27
N CYS A 436 13.98 -28.51 16.97
CA CYS A 436 13.30 -27.59 16.07
C CYS A 436 12.87 -28.31 14.80
N CYS A 437 11.62 -28.09 14.40
CA CYS A 437 10.97 -28.69 13.25
C CYS A 437 10.49 -27.61 12.28
N LEU A 438 10.82 -27.77 11.01
CA LEU A 438 10.33 -27.00 9.88
C LEU A 438 8.98 -27.55 9.45
N ILE A 439 7.92 -26.81 9.79
CA ILE A 439 6.54 -27.16 9.42
C ILE A 439 6.28 -26.83 7.95
N ALA A 440 6.73 -25.67 7.50
CA ALA A 440 6.54 -25.22 6.12
C ALA A 440 7.70 -24.32 5.66
N MET A 441 8.08 -24.44 4.40
CA MET A 441 8.99 -23.53 3.73
C MET A 441 8.58 -23.43 2.27
N SER A 442 7.85 -22.38 1.92
CA SER A 442 7.37 -22.19 0.56
C SER A 442 7.26 -20.72 0.20
N ASN A 443 7.52 -20.43 -1.08
CA ASN A 443 7.55 -19.07 -1.61
C ASN A 443 8.42 -18.16 -0.74
N SER A 444 7.81 -17.22 -0.04
CA SER A 444 8.47 -16.25 0.84
C SER A 444 8.21 -16.52 2.32
N VAL A 445 7.69 -17.69 2.71
CA VAL A 445 7.24 -17.98 4.08
C VAL A 445 7.96 -19.18 4.68
N ILE A 446 8.32 -19.06 5.96
CA ILE A 446 8.86 -20.14 6.81
C ILE A 446 7.97 -20.31 8.03
N SER A 447 7.65 -21.55 8.40
CA SER A 447 6.96 -21.91 9.64
C SER A 447 7.77 -22.95 10.40
N LEU A 448 7.97 -22.72 11.70
CA LEU A 448 8.75 -23.60 12.58
C LEU A 448 7.94 -23.94 13.84
N ARG A 449 8.27 -25.09 14.43
CA ARG A 449 7.87 -25.46 15.79
C ARG A 449 9.09 -25.91 16.58
N SER A 450 9.13 -25.57 17.86
CA SER A 450 10.19 -25.98 18.78
C SER A 450 9.64 -26.85 19.91
N LYS A 451 10.51 -27.70 20.43
CA LYS A 451 10.30 -28.49 21.65
C LYS A 451 11.43 -28.15 22.62
N GLY A 452 11.09 -27.86 23.88
CA GLY A 452 12.05 -27.57 24.95
C GLY A 452 12.79 -26.22 24.86
N LEU A 453 12.65 -25.47 23.76
CA LEU A 453 13.27 -24.16 23.56
C LEU A 453 12.24 -23.11 23.11
N SER A 454 12.35 -21.87 23.60
CA SER A 454 11.43 -20.79 23.22
C SER A 454 11.79 -20.18 21.88
N LEU A 455 10.87 -20.23 20.90
CA LEU A 455 11.02 -19.54 19.62
C LEU A 455 10.90 -18.02 19.72
N ARG A 456 10.47 -17.47 20.88
CA ARG A 456 10.53 -16.02 21.15
C ARG A 456 11.94 -15.52 21.40
N GLU A 457 12.81 -16.38 21.92
CA GLU A 457 14.21 -16.07 22.23
C GLU A 457 15.14 -16.42 21.05
N ALA A 458 14.65 -17.21 20.10
CA ALA A 458 15.40 -17.62 18.92
C ALA A 458 15.54 -16.52 17.86
N LYS A 459 16.59 -16.61 17.05
CA LYS A 459 16.71 -15.88 15.78
C LYS A 459 16.59 -16.84 14.60
N VAL A 460 15.72 -16.47 13.67
CA VAL A 460 15.41 -17.25 12.47
C VAL A 460 15.90 -16.48 11.25
N TYR A 461 16.84 -17.09 10.54
CA TYR A 461 17.42 -16.58 9.31
C TYR A 461 17.03 -17.47 8.15
N ALA A 462 16.60 -16.86 7.05
CA ALA A 462 16.31 -17.54 5.80
C ALA A 462 17.43 -17.29 4.80
N LEU A 463 17.87 -18.32 4.09
CA LEU A 463 18.89 -18.22 3.06
C LEU A 463 18.36 -18.73 1.73
N ASN A 464 18.75 -18.07 0.63
CA ASN A 464 18.46 -18.53 -0.72
C ASN A 464 19.37 -19.71 -1.13
N THR A 465 19.22 -20.18 -2.37
CA THR A 465 20.03 -21.28 -2.94
C THR A 465 21.52 -20.95 -3.07
N GLU A 466 21.86 -19.66 -3.17
CA GLU A 466 23.25 -19.16 -3.18
C GLU A 466 23.86 -19.04 -1.78
N GLY A 467 23.07 -19.28 -0.72
CA GLY A 467 23.50 -19.11 0.67
C GLY A 467 23.53 -17.65 1.13
N LYS A 468 22.89 -16.72 0.42
CA LYS A 468 22.71 -15.32 0.85
C LYS A 468 21.50 -15.19 1.77
N TYR A 469 21.61 -14.34 2.78
CA TYR A 469 20.56 -14.10 3.76
C TYR A 469 19.44 -13.25 3.17
N LEU A 470 18.19 -13.66 3.34
CA LEU A 470 17.01 -12.95 2.84
C LEU A 470 16.50 -11.95 3.88
N LYS A 471 16.07 -10.78 3.41
CA LYS A 471 15.44 -9.76 4.25
C LYS A 471 14.09 -10.25 4.77
N ARG A 472 13.81 -10.08 6.05
CA ARG A 472 12.50 -10.42 6.65
C ARG A 472 11.46 -9.33 6.37
N GLY A 473 10.31 -9.71 5.82
CA GLY A 473 9.14 -8.85 5.59
C GLY A 473 8.21 -8.73 6.79
N GLY A 474 8.05 -9.80 7.57
CA GLY A 474 7.17 -9.87 8.74
C GLY A 474 7.39 -11.17 9.53
N ALA A 475 6.91 -11.23 10.77
CA ALA A 475 6.90 -12.48 11.53
C ALA A 475 5.89 -12.46 12.68
N SER A 476 5.43 -13.65 13.05
CA SER A 476 4.63 -13.94 14.24
C SER A 476 5.25 -15.10 15.01
N TRP A 477 5.25 -15.03 16.34
CA TRP A 477 5.88 -16.03 17.20
C TRP A 477 5.08 -16.28 18.49
N SER A 478 5.08 -17.52 18.93
CA SER A 478 4.71 -17.97 20.28
C SER A 478 5.89 -18.69 20.93
N GLU A 479 5.71 -19.21 22.15
CA GLU A 479 6.77 -19.99 22.82
C GLU A 479 7.27 -21.15 21.97
N SER A 480 6.36 -21.84 21.27
CA SER A 480 6.68 -23.07 20.54
C SER A 480 6.47 -23.00 19.04
N ASN A 481 5.99 -21.88 18.48
CA ASN A 481 5.75 -21.74 17.05
C ASN A 481 6.27 -20.42 16.49
N TYR A 482 6.74 -20.46 15.24
CA TYR A 482 7.21 -19.30 14.49
C TYR A 482 6.62 -19.33 13.08
N ARG A 483 6.25 -18.16 12.56
CA ARG A 483 5.97 -17.95 11.14
C ARG A 483 6.62 -16.65 10.69
N GLY A 484 7.41 -16.69 9.63
CA GLY A 484 8.15 -15.55 9.10
C GLY A 484 7.96 -15.40 7.60
N GLU A 485 7.84 -14.16 7.14
CA GLU A 485 7.80 -13.77 5.74
C GLU A 485 9.13 -13.13 5.35
N TYR A 486 9.64 -13.41 4.15
CA TYR A 486 10.96 -13.03 3.66
C TYR A 486 10.88 -12.46 2.23
N LYS A 487 11.86 -11.65 1.82
CA LYS A 487 11.95 -11.05 0.50
C LYS A 487 12.77 -11.96 -0.41
N GLY A 488 12.13 -12.91 -1.09
CA GLY A 488 12.75 -13.95 -1.91
C GLY A 488 12.29 -15.36 -1.53
N THR A 489 12.95 -16.39 -2.06
CA THR A 489 12.61 -17.81 -1.84
C THR A 489 13.61 -18.52 -0.92
N PRO A 490 13.22 -18.91 0.31
CA PRO A 490 14.10 -19.63 1.22
C PRO A 490 14.40 -21.06 0.71
N ALA A 491 15.68 -21.40 0.66
CA ALA A 491 16.17 -22.76 0.42
C ALA A 491 16.64 -23.43 1.71
N ARG A 492 17.09 -22.64 2.70
CA ARG A 492 17.62 -23.09 3.98
C ARG A 492 17.18 -22.15 5.10
N VAL A 493 16.93 -22.71 6.28
CA VAL A 493 16.61 -21.95 7.49
C VAL A 493 17.68 -22.21 8.53
N GLU A 494 18.20 -21.15 9.14
CA GLU A 494 19.08 -21.23 10.29
C GLU A 494 18.37 -20.65 11.51
N VAL A 495 18.18 -21.48 12.54
CA VAL A 495 17.56 -21.11 13.81
C VAL A 495 18.64 -21.13 14.89
N VAL A 496 18.86 -20.01 15.56
CA VAL A 496 19.87 -19.86 16.61
C VAL A 496 19.19 -19.59 17.94
N PHE A 497 19.40 -20.46 18.92
CA PHE A 497 18.86 -20.35 20.27
C PHE A 497 19.95 -19.97 21.28
N PRO A 498 19.71 -18.99 22.16
CA PRO A 498 20.52 -18.81 23.35
C PRO A 498 20.20 -19.92 24.36
N VAL A 499 21.15 -20.82 24.65
CA VAL A 499 20.94 -21.91 25.62
C VAL A 499 21.49 -21.61 27.00
N LYS A 500 22.42 -20.66 27.11
CA LYS A 500 22.90 -20.12 28.38
C LYS A 500 23.03 -18.60 28.26
N THR A 501 22.56 -17.87 29.26
CA THR A 501 22.67 -16.41 29.30
C THR A 501 23.23 -15.92 30.64
N GLU A 502 23.95 -14.80 30.62
CA GLU A 502 24.39 -14.06 31.80
C GLU A 502 23.77 -12.65 31.79
N SER A 503 23.49 -12.11 32.98
CA SER A 503 22.96 -10.75 33.13
C SER A 503 24.08 -9.72 33.23
N VAL A 504 24.07 -8.73 32.35
CA VAL A 504 24.95 -7.54 32.41
C VAL A 504 24.07 -6.32 32.67
N SER A 505 24.28 -5.66 33.81
CA SER A 505 23.51 -4.46 34.19
C SER A 505 24.31 -3.19 33.95
N ILE A 506 23.71 -2.22 33.24
CA ILE A 506 24.31 -0.93 32.92
C ILE A 506 23.45 0.19 33.51
N ASP A 507 24.03 0.92 34.47
CA ASP A 507 23.37 2.06 35.12
C ASP A 507 23.65 3.38 34.39
N PHE A 508 22.60 4.17 34.18
CA PHE A 508 22.69 5.53 33.67
C PHE A 508 22.19 6.50 34.74
N LYS A 509 23.08 7.35 35.25
CA LYS A 509 22.77 8.37 36.26
C LYS A 509 22.91 9.76 35.64
N ASN A 510 21.88 10.60 35.79
CA ASN A 510 21.87 12.00 35.35
C ASN A 510 22.25 12.21 33.87
N MET A 511 21.78 11.32 32.99
CA MET A 511 22.02 11.45 31.56
C MET A 511 21.25 12.66 31.03
N ALA A 512 21.94 13.66 30.49
CA ALA A 512 21.30 14.82 29.88
C ALA A 512 20.58 14.42 28.58
N VAL A 513 19.31 14.82 28.46
CA VAL A 513 18.49 14.57 27.27
C VAL A 513 19.05 15.34 26.07
N GLU A 514 19.64 16.51 26.32
CA GLU A 514 20.42 17.28 25.36
C GLU A 514 21.92 16.95 25.52
N LYS A 515 22.45 16.01 24.72
CA LYS A 515 23.91 15.86 24.59
C LYS A 515 24.50 17.09 23.86
N LYS A 516 25.74 17.45 24.19
CA LYS A 516 26.55 18.55 23.62
C LYS A 516 26.71 18.55 22.08
N ASP A 517 26.27 17.50 21.40
CA ASP A 517 26.44 17.32 19.95
C ASP A 517 25.40 18.08 19.09
N LYS A 518 24.59 18.96 19.70
CA LYS A 518 23.77 20.00 19.03
C LYS A 518 22.90 19.49 17.87
N ILE A 519 22.13 18.43 18.09
CA ILE A 519 20.98 18.17 17.21
C ILE A 519 19.88 19.13 17.68
N GLU A 520 19.53 20.12 16.86
CA GLU A 520 18.42 21.02 17.17
C GLU A 520 17.11 20.22 17.23
N MET A 521 16.55 20.11 18.43
CA MET A 521 15.21 19.53 18.60
C MET A 521 14.20 20.41 17.87
N PRO A 522 13.18 19.81 17.20
CA PRO A 522 12.04 20.59 16.74
C PRO A 522 11.43 21.33 17.93
N SER A 523 10.84 22.50 17.69
CA SER A 523 10.19 23.31 18.74
C SER A 523 8.90 22.68 19.28
N SER A 524 8.44 21.57 18.70
CA SER A 524 7.16 20.92 19.02
C SER A 524 7.31 19.38 19.02
N PRO A 525 6.50 18.66 19.81
CA PRO A 525 6.51 17.20 19.86
C PRO A 525 6.34 16.55 18.48
N THR A 526 6.96 15.38 18.29
CA THR A 526 6.76 14.57 17.09
C THR A 526 6.41 13.13 17.46
N ASN A 527 5.53 12.48 16.69
CA ASN A 527 5.02 11.14 16.98
C ASN A 527 5.85 10.00 16.37
N SER A 528 7.02 10.29 15.79
CA SER A 528 7.79 9.28 15.05
C SER A 528 9.19 9.07 15.64
N VAL A 529 9.50 7.82 15.98
CA VAL A 529 10.87 7.35 16.26
C VAL A 529 11.73 7.60 15.03
N VAL A 530 12.76 8.44 15.14
CA VAL A 530 13.66 8.70 14.01
C VAL A 530 14.94 7.86 14.09
N THR A 531 15.22 7.09 13.05
CA THR A 531 16.48 6.36 12.90
C THR A 531 17.58 7.29 12.40
N ARG A 532 18.76 7.21 13.02
CA ARG A 532 19.92 8.05 12.67
C ARG A 532 20.57 7.68 11.33
N TYR A 533 20.55 6.39 10.98
CA TYR A 533 21.15 5.86 9.75
C TYR A 533 20.10 5.30 8.81
N THR A 534 20.46 5.20 7.54
CA THR A 534 19.65 4.56 6.51
C THR A 534 20.42 3.40 5.89
N MET A 535 19.76 2.25 5.77
CA MET A 535 20.25 1.04 5.10
C MET A 535 19.78 0.94 3.65
N GLU A 536 19.03 1.95 3.16
CA GLU A 536 18.61 1.93 1.76
C GLU A 536 19.87 1.86 0.86
N PRO A 537 19.85 1.15 -0.26
CA PRO A 537 20.97 1.21 -1.20
C PRO A 537 21.24 2.65 -1.62
N LEU A 538 22.48 2.92 -2.06
CA LEU A 538 22.79 4.21 -2.66
C LEU A 538 21.97 4.36 -3.93
N LYS A 539 21.24 5.47 -4.05
CA LYS A 539 20.62 5.83 -5.32
C LYS A 539 21.72 6.10 -6.32
N THR A 540 21.74 5.32 -7.38
CA THR A 540 22.60 5.55 -8.53
C THR A 540 21.91 6.56 -9.45
N TYR A 541 22.72 7.39 -10.10
CA TYR A 541 22.28 8.36 -11.10
C TYR A 541 23.24 8.24 -12.28
N SER A 542 22.71 8.32 -13.49
CA SER A 542 23.46 8.19 -14.73
C SER A 542 23.03 9.27 -15.71
N ASP A 543 23.96 9.69 -16.56
CA ASP A 543 23.65 10.59 -17.67
C ASP A 543 22.66 9.91 -18.63
N PRO A 544 21.69 10.67 -19.16
CA PRO A 544 20.73 10.14 -20.12
C PRO A 544 21.43 9.80 -21.44
N ASP A 545 21.16 8.62 -22.00
CA ASP A 545 21.53 8.33 -23.39
C ASP A 545 20.51 9.00 -24.32
N MET A 546 20.84 10.20 -24.77
CA MET A 546 19.95 11.01 -25.60
C MET A 546 19.70 10.40 -26.97
N GLU A 547 20.63 9.61 -27.52
CA GLU A 547 20.43 8.90 -28.79
C GLU A 547 19.40 7.78 -28.61
N ALA A 548 19.52 6.99 -27.54
CA ALA A 548 18.53 5.96 -27.20
C ALA A 548 17.15 6.53 -26.91
N ILE A 549 17.07 7.65 -26.19
CA ILE A 549 15.79 8.34 -25.93
C ILE A 549 15.21 8.88 -27.24
N ALA A 550 16.03 9.49 -28.11
CA ALA A 550 15.59 9.98 -29.42
C ALA A 550 15.09 8.85 -30.34
N ALA A 551 15.68 7.65 -30.24
CA ALA A 551 15.29 6.46 -30.98
C ALA A 551 14.08 5.71 -30.39
N SER A 552 13.56 6.15 -29.25
CA SER A 552 12.44 5.48 -28.57
C SER A 552 11.13 5.63 -29.35
N SER A 553 10.31 4.58 -29.38
CA SER A 553 9.02 4.57 -30.08
C SER A 553 7.85 4.75 -29.12
N MET A 554 6.87 5.56 -29.52
CA MET A 554 5.59 5.68 -28.81
C MET A 554 4.67 4.53 -29.19
N ALA A 555 4.08 3.87 -28.21
CA ALA A 555 3.05 2.84 -28.41
C ALA A 555 1.69 3.34 -27.91
N TYR A 556 0.60 2.93 -28.56
CA TYR A 556 -0.75 3.09 -28.01
C TYR A 556 -1.07 1.93 -27.09
N VAL A 557 -1.57 2.22 -25.88
CA VAL A 557 -1.79 1.23 -24.83
C VAL A 557 -3.21 1.34 -24.29
N THR A 558 -3.91 0.21 -24.25
CA THR A 558 -5.22 0.05 -23.63
C THR A 558 -5.06 -0.76 -22.34
N ASN A 559 -5.14 -0.11 -21.17
CA ASN A 559 -5.02 -0.83 -19.91
C ASN A 559 -6.42 -1.26 -19.40
N ALA A 560 -6.77 -2.52 -19.63
CA ALA A 560 -8.08 -3.10 -19.30
C ALA A 560 -8.44 -2.97 -17.81
N GLY A 561 -7.45 -3.05 -16.91
CA GLY A 561 -7.68 -2.97 -15.46
C GLY A 561 -7.95 -1.55 -14.92
N TRP A 562 -7.50 -0.52 -15.64
CA TRP A 562 -7.59 0.87 -15.18
C TRP A 562 -8.61 1.70 -15.96
N LYS A 563 -9.24 1.15 -17.01
CA LYS A 563 -10.08 1.88 -17.99
C LYS A 563 -9.37 3.11 -18.57
N LYS A 564 -8.03 3.07 -18.68
CA LYS A 564 -7.22 4.15 -19.22
C LYS A 564 -6.67 3.75 -20.59
N THR A 565 -6.94 4.59 -21.58
CA THR A 565 -6.34 4.52 -22.92
C THR A 565 -5.33 5.64 -23.06
N GLY A 566 -4.17 5.36 -23.64
CA GLY A 566 -3.09 6.32 -23.68
C GLY A 566 -1.98 6.01 -24.67
N CYS A 567 -1.00 6.90 -24.73
CA CYS A 567 0.27 6.65 -25.40
C CYS A 567 1.35 6.38 -24.35
N GLN A 568 2.21 5.42 -24.60
CA GLN A 568 3.36 5.11 -23.75
C GLN A 568 4.64 5.21 -24.56
N LEU A 569 5.57 6.05 -24.09
CA LEU A 569 6.94 6.05 -24.58
C LEU A 569 7.75 5.15 -23.67
N GLN A 570 8.36 4.12 -24.22
CA GLN A 570 9.30 3.25 -23.51
C GLN A 570 10.71 3.53 -24.02
N PHE A 571 11.63 3.83 -23.11
CA PHE A 571 13.05 3.97 -23.42
C PHE A 571 13.78 2.75 -22.86
N PRO A 572 15.01 2.47 -23.33
CA PRO A 572 15.87 1.50 -22.68
C PRO A 572 16.01 1.85 -21.20
N LYS A 573 15.84 0.86 -20.33
CA LYS A 573 15.97 1.02 -18.89
C LYS A 573 17.35 1.62 -18.57
N GLN A 574 17.36 2.80 -17.99
CA GLN A 574 18.56 3.50 -17.54
C GLN A 574 18.40 3.86 -16.08
N ASP A 575 19.14 3.17 -15.22
CA ASP A 575 19.03 3.36 -13.78
C ASP A 575 19.48 4.78 -13.40
N GLY A 576 18.56 5.53 -12.79
CA GLY A 576 18.88 6.80 -12.16
C GLY A 576 18.85 8.04 -13.06
N VAL A 577 18.32 7.94 -14.28
CA VAL A 577 18.09 9.11 -15.14
C VAL A 577 17.08 10.05 -14.50
N LYS A 578 17.39 11.35 -14.48
CA LYS A 578 16.53 12.37 -13.88
C LYS A 578 15.95 13.34 -14.89
N THR A 579 14.62 13.39 -14.96
CA THR A 579 13.89 14.36 -15.77
C THR A 579 13.72 15.69 -15.03
N ASP A 580 13.80 16.80 -15.78
CA ASP A 580 13.43 18.13 -15.30
C ASP A 580 12.00 18.48 -15.69
N THR A 581 11.75 18.54 -17.00
CA THR A 581 10.44 18.84 -17.57
C THR A 581 10.16 17.90 -18.72
N THR A 582 8.90 17.48 -18.84
CA THR A 582 8.42 16.71 -19.98
C THR A 582 7.17 17.38 -20.54
N SER A 583 6.96 17.19 -21.83
CA SER A 583 5.83 17.70 -22.57
C SER A 583 5.45 16.72 -23.64
N MET A 584 4.16 16.63 -23.93
CA MET A 584 3.64 15.91 -25.08
C MET A 584 2.82 16.90 -25.88
N LYS A 585 2.90 16.79 -27.21
CA LYS A 585 1.90 17.32 -28.13
C LYS A 585 1.38 16.13 -28.92
N SER A 586 0.07 15.92 -28.88
CA SER A 586 -0.59 14.84 -29.62
C SER A 586 -1.75 15.40 -30.42
N TYR A 587 -1.95 14.85 -31.61
CA TYR A 587 -2.98 15.22 -32.57
C TYR A 587 -3.64 13.95 -33.09
N LEU A 588 -4.95 14.02 -33.41
CA LEU A 588 -5.71 12.89 -33.96
C LEU A 588 -6.11 13.16 -35.42
N THR A 589 -6.06 12.14 -36.27
CA THR A 589 -6.63 12.17 -37.63
C THR A 589 -7.99 11.47 -37.68
N GLY A 590 -8.79 11.67 -38.73
CA GLY A 590 -10.07 10.96 -38.94
C GLY A 590 -11.27 11.57 -38.22
N VAL A 591 -11.13 12.81 -37.74
CA VAL A 591 -12.20 13.62 -37.16
C VAL A 591 -12.20 14.97 -37.89
N ASP A 592 -13.37 15.42 -38.35
CA ASP A 592 -13.51 16.66 -39.13
C ASP A 592 -13.21 17.93 -38.30
N GLU A 593 -13.12 17.80 -36.98
CA GLU A 593 -12.82 18.86 -36.00
C GLU A 593 -11.42 18.65 -35.37
N LEU A 594 -10.71 19.73 -35.02
CA LEU A 594 -9.44 19.65 -34.26
C LEU A 594 -9.69 19.00 -32.90
N VAL A 595 -9.24 17.76 -32.76
CA VAL A 595 -9.33 17.03 -31.51
C VAL A 595 -8.16 17.40 -30.61
N GLY A 596 -8.45 18.16 -29.56
CA GLY A 596 -7.70 18.24 -28.30
C GLY A 596 -6.17 18.24 -28.34
N ARG A 597 -5.57 19.40 -28.10
CA ARG A 597 -4.16 19.51 -27.67
C ARG A 597 -4.09 19.25 -26.16
N GLY A 598 -3.34 18.26 -25.73
CA GLY A 598 -3.05 18.02 -24.32
C GLY A 598 -1.60 18.34 -24.01
N LYS A 599 -1.34 19.24 -23.05
CA LYS A 599 -0.03 19.42 -22.42
C LYS A 599 -0.16 19.24 -20.90
N ARG A 600 -0.22 18.00 -20.45
CA ARG A 600 -0.17 17.64 -19.03
C ARG A 600 1.24 17.30 -18.57
N SER A 601 1.74 17.96 -17.54
CA SER A 601 2.92 17.49 -16.80
C SER A 601 2.49 16.37 -15.85
N GLY A 602 2.88 15.12 -16.10
CA GLY A 602 2.53 13.98 -15.25
C GLY A 602 3.64 12.93 -15.22
N PHE A 603 4.15 12.65 -14.02
CA PHE A 603 5.29 11.78 -13.73
C PHE A 603 4.88 10.31 -13.58
N SER A 604 5.68 9.39 -14.13
CA SER A 604 5.93 8.09 -13.48
C SER A 604 7.31 8.17 -12.82
N SER A 605 7.45 7.64 -11.61
CA SER A 605 8.70 7.62 -10.84
C SER A 605 9.61 6.46 -11.20
N SER A 606 9.25 5.64 -12.19
CA SER A 606 9.88 4.35 -12.50
C SER A 606 11.00 4.42 -13.53
N GLY A 607 11.32 5.59 -14.12
CA GLY A 607 12.50 5.79 -14.97
C GLY A 607 12.43 5.19 -16.39
N ASP A 608 11.61 4.17 -16.61
CA ASP A 608 11.70 3.34 -17.84
C ASP A 608 10.55 3.59 -18.85
N HIS A 609 9.52 4.35 -18.47
CA HIS A 609 8.41 4.67 -19.37
C HIS A 609 7.71 5.99 -19.01
N PHE A 610 7.32 6.76 -20.03
CA PHE A 610 6.34 7.84 -19.90
C PHE A 610 4.99 7.34 -20.37
N TYR A 611 4.00 7.34 -19.47
CA TYR A 611 2.62 7.06 -19.82
C TYR A 611 1.82 8.37 -19.94
N TRP A 612 1.08 8.49 -21.02
CA TRP A 612 0.23 9.62 -21.33
C TRP A 612 -1.23 9.18 -21.50
N GLU A 613 -2.07 9.59 -20.56
CA GLU A 613 -3.50 9.27 -20.62
C GLU A 613 -4.24 10.18 -21.62
N LEU A 614 -4.99 9.57 -22.55
CA LEU A 614 -5.84 10.27 -23.49
C LEU A 614 -7.29 10.24 -22.97
N ASN A 615 -7.71 11.30 -22.29
CA ASN A 615 -8.99 11.40 -21.56
C ASN A 615 -10.25 11.57 -22.45
N GLN A 616 -10.21 11.26 -23.75
CA GLN A 616 -11.31 11.54 -24.68
C GLN A 616 -11.79 10.26 -25.40
N THR A 617 -12.43 9.35 -24.66
CA THR A 617 -12.89 8.03 -25.15
C THR A 617 -13.73 8.11 -26.42
N ASN A 618 -14.66 9.06 -26.54
CA ASN A 618 -15.50 9.18 -27.73
C ASN A 618 -14.71 9.64 -28.96
N THR A 619 -13.75 10.55 -28.80
CA THR A 619 -12.95 11.08 -29.90
C THR A 619 -11.81 10.15 -30.33
N LEU A 620 -11.33 9.31 -29.42
CA LEU A 620 -10.41 8.21 -29.73
C LEU A 620 -11.08 7.14 -30.60
N ASN A 621 -12.36 6.85 -30.35
CA ASN A 621 -13.10 5.85 -31.13
C ASN A 621 -13.30 6.28 -32.58
N SER A 622 -13.40 7.58 -32.86
CA SER A 622 -13.51 8.09 -34.24
C SER A 622 -12.16 8.24 -34.93
N ALA A 623 -11.09 8.51 -34.19
CA ALA A 623 -9.76 8.74 -34.75
C ALA A 623 -9.23 7.57 -35.60
N THR A 624 -8.46 7.90 -36.63
CA THR A 624 -7.80 6.94 -37.54
C THR A 624 -6.31 6.82 -37.27
N ALA A 625 -5.66 7.87 -36.75
CA ALA A 625 -4.27 7.85 -36.28
C ALA A 625 -4.02 8.90 -35.19
N ILE A 626 -2.92 8.75 -34.47
CA ILE A 626 -2.38 9.71 -33.50
C ILE A 626 -1.00 10.12 -33.98
N PHE A 627 -0.65 11.40 -33.94
CA PHE A 627 0.71 11.84 -34.22
C PHE A 627 1.11 13.03 -33.35
N GLY A 628 2.40 13.31 -33.28
CA GLY A 628 2.89 14.48 -32.56
C GLY A 628 4.33 14.34 -32.13
N GLU A 629 4.65 14.95 -31.00
CA GLU A 629 6.01 14.97 -30.46
C GLU A 629 6.00 14.87 -28.92
N PHE A 630 6.91 14.06 -28.40
CA PHE A 630 7.28 14.07 -26.99
C PHE A 630 8.53 14.94 -26.83
N GLY A 631 8.45 15.98 -26.01
CA GLY A 631 9.59 16.82 -25.63
C GLY A 631 10.02 16.53 -24.20
N GLY A 632 11.25 16.05 -24.01
CA GLY A 632 11.84 15.81 -22.69
C GLY A 632 13.06 16.69 -22.46
N THR A 633 13.19 17.25 -21.25
CA THR A 633 14.43 17.88 -20.75
C THR A 633 14.96 17.06 -19.58
N PHE A 634 16.17 16.56 -19.72
CA PHE A 634 16.84 15.66 -18.79
C PHE A 634 18.03 16.36 -18.16
N TRP A 635 18.32 16.01 -16.91
CA TRP A 635 19.54 16.46 -16.25
C TRP A 635 20.71 15.61 -16.74
N SER A 636 21.81 16.25 -17.12
CA SER A 636 23.05 15.61 -17.60
C SER A 636 24.29 16.26 -17.00
N GLY A 637 25.46 15.69 -17.28
CA GLY A 637 26.70 16.03 -16.58
C GLY A 637 26.64 15.59 -15.12
N ILE A 638 26.09 14.39 -14.88
CA ILE A 638 25.84 13.86 -13.54
C ILE A 638 27.14 13.34 -12.94
N GLY A 639 27.57 14.00 -11.86
CA GLY A 639 28.72 13.60 -11.07
C GLY A 639 28.37 13.36 -9.61
N THR A 640 29.10 12.46 -8.96
CA THR A 640 29.08 12.31 -7.49
C THR A 640 30.39 12.82 -6.94
N TYR A 641 30.34 13.72 -5.96
CA TYR A 641 31.54 14.16 -5.26
C TYR A 641 31.39 13.93 -3.76
N ALA A 642 32.49 13.51 -3.12
CA ALA A 642 32.55 13.29 -1.68
C ALA A 642 33.67 14.12 -1.05
N ALA A 643 33.38 14.76 0.08
CA ALA A 643 34.34 15.57 0.83
C ALA A 643 34.26 15.25 2.32
N ASN A 644 35.41 15.18 2.99
CA ASN A 644 35.47 15.14 4.44
C ASN A 644 35.20 16.53 4.99
N VAL A 645 34.42 16.64 6.07
CA VAL A 645 34.01 17.91 6.68
C VAL A 645 35.16 18.59 7.43
N SER A 646 36.13 17.83 7.92
CA SER A 646 37.32 18.33 8.64
C SER A 646 38.39 18.94 7.74
N THR A 647 38.30 18.74 6.43
CA THR A 647 39.17 19.35 5.43
C THR A 647 38.30 20.24 4.57
N ASN A 648 38.65 21.51 4.36
CA ASN A 648 37.90 22.36 3.42
C ASN A 648 37.61 21.56 2.14
N PRO A 649 36.34 21.48 1.69
CA PRO A 649 35.95 20.62 0.59
C PRO A 649 36.77 20.98 -0.65
N VAL A 650 37.53 20.01 -1.17
CA VAL A 650 38.36 20.18 -2.36
C VAL A 650 37.50 19.90 -3.58
N PRO A 651 37.43 20.80 -4.58
CA PRO A 651 36.73 20.53 -5.83
C PRO A 651 37.46 19.42 -6.60
N LEU A 652 36.72 18.40 -7.04
CA LEU A 652 37.31 17.23 -7.72
C LEU A 652 36.43 16.77 -8.89
N ILE A 653 36.48 17.52 -10.01
CA ILE A 653 36.58 17.02 -11.40
C ILE A 653 37.26 18.15 -12.24
N PRO A 654 38.27 17.88 -13.08
CA PRO A 654 38.75 18.87 -14.05
C PRO A 654 37.65 19.19 -15.08
N GLY A 655 37.19 20.44 -15.15
CA GLY A 655 36.32 20.92 -16.24
C GLY A 655 35.00 21.61 -15.86
N HIS A 656 34.54 21.55 -14.60
CA HIS A 656 33.32 22.24 -14.16
C HIS A 656 33.45 22.86 -12.76
N GLU A 657 32.94 24.08 -12.57
CA GLU A 657 32.81 24.71 -11.25
C GLU A 657 31.62 24.08 -10.51
N LEU A 658 31.88 23.29 -9.46
CA LEU A 658 30.84 22.70 -8.62
C LEU A 658 30.36 23.68 -7.55
N PRO A 659 29.10 23.58 -7.08
CA PRO A 659 28.60 24.43 -6.01
C PRO A 659 29.35 24.18 -4.70
N ALA A 660 29.72 25.24 -3.99
CA ALA A 660 30.40 25.10 -2.72
C ALA A 660 29.49 24.40 -1.69
N VAL A 661 30.09 23.47 -0.94
CA VAL A 661 29.43 22.75 0.15
C VAL A 661 30.02 23.19 1.47
N SER A 662 29.17 23.41 2.46
CA SER A 662 29.60 23.66 3.84
C SER A 662 28.70 22.90 4.80
N VAL A 663 29.26 22.42 5.90
CA VAL A 663 28.50 21.72 6.94
C VAL A 663 28.46 22.57 8.19
N GLU A 664 27.25 22.79 8.70
CA GLU A 664 27.01 23.48 9.97
C GLU A 664 26.18 22.55 10.85
N HIS A 665 26.79 21.97 11.88
CA HIS A 665 26.19 20.93 12.73
C HIS A 665 25.68 19.74 11.89
N ASN A 666 24.37 19.50 11.88
CA ASN A 666 23.72 18.42 11.14
C ASN A 666 23.14 18.87 9.78
N VAL A 667 23.48 20.06 9.31
CA VAL A 667 22.99 20.64 8.06
C VAL A 667 24.11 20.71 7.03
N VAL A 668 23.88 20.11 5.87
CA VAL A 668 24.75 20.24 4.69
C VAL A 668 24.16 21.32 3.80
N TRP A 669 24.85 22.46 3.74
CA TRP A 669 24.51 23.57 2.85
C TRP A 669 25.20 23.41 1.51
N VAL A 670 24.42 23.46 0.44
CA VAL A 670 24.91 23.46 -0.94
C VAL A 670 24.54 24.77 -1.61
N GLU A 671 25.50 25.46 -2.20
CA GLU A 671 25.24 26.68 -2.97
C GLU A 671 24.34 26.41 -4.17
N LYS A 672 23.44 27.35 -4.45
CA LYS A 672 22.56 27.30 -5.60
C LYS A 672 23.37 27.71 -6.82
N ASP A 673 23.51 26.77 -7.72
CA ASP A 673 23.92 27.03 -9.09
C ASP A 673 22.65 27.29 -9.95
N PRO A 674 22.60 28.36 -10.75
CA PRO A 674 21.51 28.61 -11.69
C PRO A 674 21.43 27.59 -12.84
N GLU A 675 22.54 26.95 -13.22
CA GLU A 675 22.65 26.07 -14.38
C GLU A 675 22.49 24.59 -14.03
N GLY A 676 22.89 24.17 -12.82
CA GLY A 676 22.76 22.79 -12.37
C GLY A 676 21.81 22.53 -11.19
N LYS A 677 21.79 21.28 -10.72
CA LYS A 677 20.88 20.81 -9.66
C LYS A 677 21.48 19.69 -8.84
N VAL A 678 21.30 19.81 -7.52
CA VAL A 678 21.53 18.70 -6.59
C VAL A 678 20.47 17.64 -6.78
N LEU A 679 20.87 16.47 -7.27
CA LEU A 679 20.01 15.31 -7.46
C LEU A 679 19.85 14.51 -6.16
N ASP A 680 20.93 14.40 -5.40
CA ASP A 680 20.94 13.80 -4.07
C ASP A 680 22.02 14.42 -3.18
N ALA A 681 21.80 14.37 -1.88
CA ALA A 681 22.77 14.79 -0.88
C ALA A 681 22.77 13.76 0.23
N GLN A 682 23.96 13.26 0.54
CA GLN A 682 24.23 12.20 1.49
C GLN A 682 25.27 12.69 2.49
N ALA A 683 25.19 12.17 3.70
CA ALA A 683 26.15 12.44 4.75
C ALA A 683 26.53 11.14 5.44
N PHE A 684 27.76 11.09 5.94
CA PHE A 684 28.32 9.94 6.62
C PHE A 684 28.88 10.38 7.96
N HIS A 685 28.61 9.59 8.98
CA HIS A 685 29.18 9.77 10.31
C HIS A 685 30.67 9.36 10.31
N SER A 686 31.41 9.70 11.38
CA SER A 686 32.86 9.45 11.48
C SER A 686 33.25 7.97 11.43
N ASN A 687 32.31 7.07 11.72
CA ASN A 687 32.45 5.62 11.59
C ASN A 687 32.16 5.11 10.16
N GLY A 688 31.96 5.99 9.18
CA GLY A 688 31.71 5.64 7.78
C GLY A 688 30.25 5.31 7.44
N ARG A 689 29.35 5.22 8.42
CA ARG A 689 27.93 4.87 8.18
C ARG A 689 27.12 6.06 7.63
N ARG A 690 26.16 5.75 6.77
CA ARG A 690 25.33 6.76 6.08
C ARG A 690 24.22 7.30 6.98
N LEU A 691 24.25 8.61 7.23
CA LEU A 691 23.24 9.33 7.99
C LEU A 691 21.93 9.39 7.20
N LYS A 692 20.82 9.25 7.92
CA LYS A 692 19.47 9.44 7.36
C LYS A 692 19.27 10.92 7.06
N LYS A 693 18.87 11.20 5.83
CA LYS A 693 18.42 12.52 5.40
C LYS A 693 17.01 12.77 5.94
N ASP A 694 16.78 13.93 6.52
CA ASP A 694 15.46 14.42 6.90
C ASP A 694 14.72 14.94 5.65
N ASN A 695 13.39 14.94 5.67
CA ASN A 695 12.57 15.52 4.62
C ASN A 695 12.59 17.06 4.65
N ARG A 696 13.14 17.66 5.72
CA ARG A 696 13.32 19.11 5.83
C ARG A 696 14.40 19.61 4.88
N THR A 697 14.08 20.70 4.19
CA THR A 697 15.06 21.53 3.46
C THR A 697 14.89 22.99 3.86
N SER A 698 15.99 23.72 3.99
CA SER A 698 15.96 25.17 4.25
C SER A 698 16.63 25.93 3.11
N ARG A 699 16.28 27.21 2.93
CA ARG A 699 16.93 28.12 1.98
C ARG A 699 17.45 29.35 2.73
N LYS A 700 18.76 29.62 2.60
CA LYS A 700 19.42 30.78 3.22
C LYS A 700 20.52 31.30 2.29
N ASN A 701 20.52 32.60 1.98
CA ASN A 701 21.57 33.26 1.19
C ASN A 701 22.00 32.49 -0.08
N SER A 702 21.03 32.12 -0.93
CA SER A 702 21.29 31.31 -2.13
C SER A 702 21.87 29.90 -1.87
N LYS A 703 21.76 29.37 -0.65
CA LYS A 703 22.12 27.98 -0.32
C LYS A 703 20.87 27.17 0.00
N THR A 704 20.91 25.89 -0.36
CA THR A 704 19.91 24.90 0.07
C THR A 704 20.53 24.04 1.16
N GLY A 705 19.90 24.01 2.34
CA GLY A 705 20.32 23.22 3.49
C GLY A 705 19.58 21.89 3.54
N TYR A 706 20.32 20.79 3.56
CA TYR A 706 19.82 19.43 3.74
C TYR A 706 20.12 18.97 5.16
N PHE A 707 19.08 18.56 5.88
CA PHE A 707 19.19 18.16 7.28
C PHE A 707 19.44 16.66 7.37
N PHE A 708 20.35 16.27 8.25
CA PHE A 708 20.65 14.88 8.54
C PHE A 708 20.44 14.58 10.02
N TRP A 709 20.12 13.33 10.30
CA TRP A 709 20.04 12.82 11.66
C TRP A 709 21.46 12.45 12.10
N GLY A 710 22.21 13.39 12.66
CA GLY A 710 23.60 13.21 13.09
C GLY A 710 24.57 14.23 12.46
N ASN A 711 25.79 14.30 12.99
CA ASN A 711 26.80 15.24 12.50
C ASN A 711 27.60 14.61 11.35
N PRO A 712 27.57 15.19 10.13
CA PRO A 712 28.37 14.72 9.01
C PRO A 712 29.86 14.85 9.29
N SER A 713 30.60 13.76 9.12
CA SER A 713 32.07 13.75 9.04
C SER A 713 32.55 13.76 7.58
N ARG A 714 31.71 13.23 6.68
CA ARG A 714 31.91 13.19 5.24
C ARG A 714 30.56 13.43 4.58
N VAL A 715 30.56 14.16 3.48
CA VAL A 715 29.36 14.43 2.67
C VAL A 715 29.59 13.90 1.27
N SER A 716 28.53 13.42 0.63
CA SER A 716 28.53 13.06 -0.78
C SER A 716 27.33 13.70 -1.44
N VAL A 717 27.54 14.44 -2.52
CA VAL A 717 26.46 15.12 -3.24
C VAL A 717 26.50 14.65 -4.68
N VAL A 718 25.33 14.27 -5.18
CA VAL A 718 25.12 13.95 -6.59
C VAL A 718 24.56 15.19 -7.26
N TYR A 719 25.24 15.63 -8.31
CA TYR A 719 25.01 16.92 -8.94
C TYR A 719 24.92 16.76 -10.45
N ALA A 720 23.92 17.40 -11.07
CA ALA A 720 23.84 17.54 -12.51
C ALA A 720 24.26 18.96 -12.90
N SER A 721 25.24 19.09 -13.79
CA SER A 721 25.78 20.39 -14.21
C SER A 721 25.02 21.03 -15.37
N SER A 722 24.23 20.26 -16.12
CA SER A 722 23.56 20.77 -17.31
C SER A 722 22.22 20.09 -17.59
N LYS A 723 21.56 20.54 -18.66
CA LYS A 723 20.31 19.97 -19.16
C LYS A 723 20.44 19.69 -20.63
N GLU A 724 19.92 18.55 -21.05
CA GLU A 724 19.79 18.20 -22.45
C GLU A 724 18.32 18.00 -22.81
N SER A 725 17.94 18.46 -23.99
CA SER A 725 16.58 18.37 -24.49
C SER A 725 16.52 17.45 -25.69
N VAL A 726 15.48 16.61 -25.74
CA VAL A 726 15.17 15.73 -26.87
C VAL A 726 13.73 15.89 -27.26
N VAL A 727 13.48 15.80 -28.57
CA VAL A 727 12.15 15.75 -29.15
C VAL A 727 12.03 14.43 -29.91
N VAL A 728 11.06 13.61 -29.51
CA VAL A 728 10.75 12.32 -30.13
C VAL A 728 9.45 12.48 -30.91
N PRO A 729 9.50 12.60 -32.25
CA PRO A 729 8.30 12.59 -33.07
C PRO A 729 7.67 11.20 -33.05
N PHE A 730 6.35 11.13 -33.14
CA PHE A 730 5.65 9.85 -33.23
C PHE A 730 4.43 9.92 -34.16
N GLU A 731 4.14 8.78 -34.77
CA GLU A 731 2.95 8.51 -35.57
C GLU A 731 2.46 7.11 -35.22
N ILE A 732 1.19 6.98 -34.87
CA ILE A 732 0.56 5.74 -34.41
C ILE A 732 -0.71 5.55 -35.21
N GLU A 733 -0.79 4.44 -35.93
CA GLU A 733 -2.00 4.06 -36.65
C GLU A 733 -3.03 3.46 -35.68
N LEU A 734 -4.28 3.97 -35.71
CA LEU A 734 -5.40 3.40 -34.94
C LEU A 734 -6.33 2.57 -35.82
N LYS A 735 -6.44 2.93 -37.10
CA LYS A 735 -7.24 2.26 -38.12
C LYS A 735 -6.46 2.27 -39.43
N GLU A 736 -6.63 1.21 -40.22
CA GLU A 736 -5.97 1.04 -41.52
C GLU A 736 -6.13 2.27 -42.42
N GLY A 737 -5.02 2.77 -42.95
CA GLY A 737 -4.96 3.94 -43.83
C GLY A 737 -4.92 5.27 -43.08
N GLY A 738 -4.97 5.28 -41.75
CA GLY A 738 -5.02 6.50 -40.94
C GLY A 738 -3.76 7.37 -41.02
N LEU A 739 -2.59 6.77 -41.28
CA LEU A 739 -1.32 7.50 -41.46
C LEU A 739 -1.33 8.38 -42.71
N GLY A 740 -2.04 7.97 -43.77
CA GLY A 740 -2.14 8.74 -45.01
C GLY A 740 -2.80 10.11 -44.85
N ALA A 741 -3.57 10.31 -43.78
CA ALA A 741 -4.22 11.59 -43.45
C ALA A 741 -3.30 12.56 -42.68
N ILE A 742 -2.15 12.11 -42.17
CA ILE A 742 -1.26 12.92 -41.33
C ILE A 742 -0.71 14.16 -42.06
N PRO A 743 -0.22 14.10 -43.32
CA PRO A 743 0.34 15.27 -44.00
C PRO A 743 -0.63 16.46 -44.08
N ALA A 744 -1.89 16.21 -44.47
CA ALA A 744 -2.92 17.23 -44.53
C ALA A 744 -3.30 17.77 -43.14
N ALA A 745 -3.29 16.89 -42.11
CA ALA A 745 -3.53 17.31 -40.74
C ALA A 745 -2.40 18.22 -40.21
N ARG A 746 -1.13 17.91 -40.51
CA ARG A 746 0.04 18.73 -40.12
C ARG A 746 -0.05 20.15 -40.67
N GLU A 747 -0.42 20.33 -41.94
CA GLU A 747 -0.59 21.67 -42.54
C GLU A 747 -1.68 22.49 -41.82
N LYS A 748 -2.83 21.87 -41.54
CA LYS A 748 -3.92 22.53 -40.79
C LYS A 748 -3.48 22.93 -39.38
N ILE A 749 -2.74 22.05 -38.69
CA ILE A 749 -2.23 22.31 -37.34
C ILE A 749 -1.20 23.42 -37.33
N GLN A 750 -0.31 23.47 -38.33
CA GLN A 750 0.67 24.55 -38.44
C GLN A 750 -0.02 25.91 -38.60
N ALA A 751 -1.02 26.01 -39.49
CA ALA A 751 -1.81 27.23 -39.65
C ALA A 751 -2.54 27.64 -38.36
N PHE A 752 -3.06 26.66 -37.62
CA PHE A 752 -3.68 26.90 -36.31
C PHE A 752 -2.66 27.39 -35.26
N ASP A 753 -1.47 26.80 -35.20
CA ASP A 753 -0.40 27.18 -34.26
C ASP A 753 0.12 28.60 -34.54
N GLU A 754 0.26 28.98 -35.81
CA GLU A 754 0.59 30.35 -36.20
C GLU A 754 -0.49 31.34 -35.77
N THR A 755 -1.76 30.97 -35.92
CA THR A 755 -2.90 31.78 -35.48
C THR A 755 -2.93 31.91 -33.96
N LEU A 756 -2.68 30.82 -33.24
CA LEU A 756 -2.65 30.83 -31.78
C LEU A 756 -1.51 31.68 -31.22
N ALA A 757 -0.31 31.58 -31.82
CA ALA A 757 0.83 32.42 -31.47
C ALA A 757 0.48 33.91 -31.63
N LEU A 758 -0.21 34.26 -32.72
CA LEU A 758 -0.72 35.62 -32.96
C LEU A 758 -1.74 36.05 -31.90
N VAL A 759 -2.73 35.23 -31.55
CA VAL A 759 -3.74 35.54 -30.51
C VAL A 759 -3.05 35.80 -29.16
N LYS A 760 -2.06 34.97 -28.79
CA LYS A 760 -1.27 35.13 -27.55
C LYS A 760 -0.44 36.43 -27.58
N GLU A 761 0.19 36.74 -28.71
CA GLU A 761 0.95 37.98 -28.93
C GLU A 761 0.05 39.22 -28.79
N ILE A 762 -1.14 39.21 -29.40
CA ILE A 762 -2.14 40.29 -29.28
C ILE A 762 -2.48 40.49 -27.80
N LYS A 763 -2.87 39.42 -27.09
CA LYS A 763 -3.22 39.51 -25.67
C LYS A 763 -2.10 40.10 -24.81
N ARG A 764 -0.86 39.67 -25.04
CA ARG A 764 0.34 40.19 -24.35
C ARG A 764 0.55 41.69 -24.59
N LYS A 765 0.15 42.21 -25.75
CA LYS A 765 0.27 43.64 -26.09
C LYS A 765 -0.93 44.46 -25.60
N THR A 766 -2.10 43.85 -25.43
CA THR A 766 -3.37 44.53 -25.13
C THR A 766 -3.78 44.52 -23.64
N HIS A 767 -2.85 44.34 -22.71
CA HIS A 767 -3.09 44.30 -21.25
C HIS A 767 -3.80 45.54 -20.63
N ARG A 768 -4.10 46.61 -21.41
CA ARG A 768 -4.81 47.81 -20.95
C ARG A 768 -6.34 47.69 -21.02
N HIS A 769 -6.99 48.46 -20.14
CA HIS A 769 -8.41 48.49 -19.82
C HIS A 769 -9.22 49.37 -20.79
N TYR A 770 -9.69 48.79 -21.90
CA TYR A 770 -10.66 49.42 -22.82
C TYR A 770 -11.92 48.56 -23.00
N GLY A 771 -12.25 47.72 -22.00
CA GLY A 771 -13.44 46.87 -22.04
C GLY A 771 -13.42 45.89 -23.21
N ASN A 772 -14.48 45.92 -24.01
CA ASN A 772 -14.67 45.11 -25.21
C ASN A 772 -14.03 45.69 -26.49
N LEU A 773 -13.44 46.89 -26.45
CA LEU A 773 -12.83 47.56 -27.61
C LEU A 773 -11.35 47.15 -27.76
N LEU A 774 -11.09 46.22 -28.68
CA LEU A 774 -9.72 45.77 -28.99
C LEU A 774 -8.95 46.86 -29.74
N SER A 775 -9.59 47.43 -30.76
CA SER A 775 -9.14 48.52 -31.63
C SER A 775 -8.62 49.76 -30.89
N ALA A 776 -9.15 50.05 -29.69
CA ALA A 776 -8.66 51.11 -28.82
C ALA A 776 -7.18 50.93 -28.44
N SER A 777 -6.66 49.70 -28.45
CA SER A 777 -5.23 49.43 -28.24
C SER A 777 -4.33 50.02 -29.33
N TYR A 778 -4.90 50.40 -30.48
CA TYR A 778 -4.22 51.14 -31.54
C TYR A 778 -4.62 52.62 -31.55
N TYR A 779 -5.93 52.90 -31.66
CA TYR A 779 -6.46 54.24 -31.94
C TYR A 779 -6.55 55.17 -30.72
N ALA A 780 -6.59 54.63 -29.48
CA ALA A 780 -6.66 55.48 -28.30
C ALA A 780 -5.36 56.28 -28.14
N CYS A 781 -5.49 57.54 -27.74
CA CYS A 781 -4.33 58.42 -27.58
C CYS A 781 -3.74 58.37 -26.17
N ASN A 782 -2.44 58.62 -26.07
CA ASN A 782 -1.75 58.89 -24.81
C ASN A 782 -2.02 60.35 -24.34
N SER A 783 -1.43 60.76 -23.21
CA SER A 783 -1.55 62.13 -22.69
C SER A 783 -1.07 63.21 -23.67
N ASN A 784 -0.24 62.85 -24.65
CA ASN A 784 0.31 63.74 -25.67
C ASN A 784 -0.55 63.76 -26.95
N LYS A 785 -1.74 63.15 -26.94
CA LYS A 785 -2.65 63.01 -28.10
C LYS A 785 -2.11 62.14 -29.24
N GLU A 786 -1.08 61.32 -28.99
CA GLU A 786 -0.53 60.39 -29.99
C GLU A 786 -1.15 59.00 -29.84
N PRO A 787 -1.41 58.26 -30.93
CA PRO A 787 -1.91 56.89 -30.87
C PRO A 787 -0.98 55.97 -30.07
N ILE A 788 -1.57 55.13 -29.23
CA ILE A 788 -0.81 54.16 -28.40
C ILE A 788 -0.18 53.04 -29.26
N ALA A 789 -0.82 52.67 -30.38
CA ALA A 789 -0.30 51.76 -31.39
C ALA A 789 0.31 50.43 -30.85
N ARG A 790 -0.35 49.78 -29.88
CA ARG A 790 0.16 48.53 -29.27
C ARG A 790 0.03 47.29 -30.14
N ILE A 791 -0.91 47.31 -31.08
CA ILE A 791 -1.18 46.21 -32.02
C ILE A 791 -1.07 46.75 -33.45
N PRO A 792 -0.83 45.91 -34.46
CA PRO A 792 -0.86 46.37 -35.86
C PRO A 792 -2.22 46.96 -36.25
N PRO A 793 -2.27 47.96 -37.15
CA PRO A 793 -3.52 48.55 -37.62
C PRO A 793 -4.47 47.52 -38.25
N GLU A 794 -3.94 46.47 -38.88
CA GLU A 794 -4.73 45.40 -39.49
C GLU A 794 -5.46 44.56 -38.43
N VAL A 795 -4.83 44.34 -37.27
CA VAL A 795 -5.48 43.69 -36.12
C VAL A 795 -6.54 44.61 -35.54
N ALA A 796 -6.25 45.91 -35.39
CA ALA A 796 -7.23 46.88 -34.92
C ALA A 796 -8.45 46.95 -35.86
N GLN A 797 -8.23 46.93 -37.18
CA GLN A 797 -9.27 46.96 -38.21
C GLN A 797 -10.08 45.67 -38.33
N SER A 798 -9.67 44.61 -37.64
CA SER A 798 -10.41 43.34 -37.55
C SER A 798 -11.44 43.30 -36.43
N ASP A 799 -11.52 44.35 -35.61
CA ASP A 799 -12.46 44.46 -34.49
C ASP A 799 -13.82 45.01 -34.99
N PRO A 800 -14.90 44.21 -34.97
CA PRO A 800 -16.21 44.64 -35.45
C PRO A 800 -16.83 45.77 -34.61
N ILE A 801 -16.54 45.80 -33.30
CA ILE A 801 -17.06 46.83 -32.39
C ILE A 801 -16.32 48.14 -32.65
N GLY A 802 -14.99 48.04 -32.83
CA GLY A 802 -14.17 49.17 -33.20
C GLY A 802 -14.56 49.82 -34.52
N ALA A 803 -15.01 49.04 -35.51
CA ALA A 803 -15.43 49.59 -36.80
C ALA A 803 -16.60 50.57 -36.63
N ALA A 804 -17.55 50.24 -35.74
CA ALA A 804 -18.69 51.12 -35.44
C ALA A 804 -18.27 52.39 -34.67
N VAL A 805 -17.25 52.32 -33.82
CA VAL A 805 -16.78 53.45 -33.00
C VAL A 805 -15.81 54.36 -33.76
N PHE A 806 -14.87 53.78 -34.49
CA PHE A 806 -13.78 54.49 -35.17
C PHE A 806 -14.03 54.71 -36.67
N GLY A 807 -15.11 54.16 -37.23
CA GLY A 807 -15.57 54.42 -38.59
C GLY A 807 -14.69 53.83 -39.71
N TYR A 808 -13.82 52.86 -39.42
CA TYR A 808 -13.02 52.18 -40.44
C TYR A 808 -13.80 51.03 -41.11
N GLU A 809 -13.38 50.66 -42.32
CA GLU A 809 -13.87 49.46 -43.01
C GLU A 809 -13.34 48.20 -42.33
N LEU A 810 -14.25 47.34 -41.85
CA LEU A 810 -13.92 46.09 -41.16
C LEU A 810 -13.21 45.12 -42.11
N LYS A 811 -11.99 44.69 -41.74
CA LYS A 811 -11.17 43.76 -42.56
C LYS A 811 -10.65 42.61 -41.71
N PRO A 812 -10.83 41.34 -42.13
CA PRO A 812 -10.30 40.22 -41.39
C PRO A 812 -8.78 40.19 -41.47
N PHE A 813 -8.12 39.85 -40.37
CA PHE A 813 -6.67 39.69 -40.33
C PHE A 813 -6.33 38.20 -40.27
N LYS A 814 -5.57 37.72 -41.27
CA LYS A 814 -5.28 36.29 -41.46
C LYS A 814 -6.52 35.39 -41.42
N GLY A 815 -7.65 35.87 -41.94
CA GLY A 815 -8.91 35.13 -41.95
C GLY A 815 -9.70 35.15 -40.65
N TYR A 816 -9.37 36.02 -39.69
CA TYR A 816 -10.07 36.16 -38.41
C TYR A 816 -10.48 37.60 -38.10
N TYR A 817 -11.62 37.74 -37.41
CA TYR A 817 -12.02 38.95 -36.70
C TYR A 817 -11.70 38.81 -35.21
N PHE A 818 -11.08 39.82 -34.61
CA PHE A 818 -10.63 39.78 -33.22
C PHE A 818 -11.42 40.76 -32.37
N ARG A 819 -11.93 40.32 -31.23
CA ARG A 819 -12.61 41.21 -30.26
C ARG A 819 -12.34 40.83 -28.82
N LYS A 820 -12.55 41.78 -27.91
CA LYS A 820 -12.58 41.50 -26.47
C LYS A 820 -14.02 41.16 -26.05
N ILE A 821 -14.20 40.07 -25.33
CA ILE A 821 -15.50 39.58 -24.86
C ILE A 821 -15.52 39.44 -23.34
N LEU A 822 -16.63 39.75 -22.69
CA LEU A 822 -16.76 39.65 -21.23
C LEU A 822 -17.24 38.26 -20.81
N THR A 823 -16.95 37.89 -19.56
CA THR A 823 -17.63 36.75 -18.94
C THR A 823 -19.05 37.16 -18.55
N ASP A 824 -19.98 36.22 -18.48
CA ASP A 824 -21.35 36.43 -18.00
C ASP A 824 -21.39 37.08 -16.60
N ARG A 825 -20.43 36.76 -15.74
CA ARG A 825 -20.23 37.37 -14.43
C ARG A 825 -19.76 38.82 -14.53
N ASP A 826 -18.81 39.10 -15.42
CA ASP A 826 -18.26 40.45 -15.55
C ASP A 826 -19.24 41.39 -16.28
N ALA A 827 -20.00 40.87 -17.25
CA ALA A 827 -21.07 41.61 -17.91
C ALA A 827 -22.19 42.05 -16.95
N LYS A 828 -22.39 41.33 -15.83
CA LYS A 828 -23.38 41.68 -14.79
C LYS A 828 -22.86 42.70 -13.77
N LYS A 829 -21.56 43.01 -13.75
CA LYS A 829 -21.00 44.04 -12.86
C LYS A 829 -21.23 45.41 -13.48
N GLU A 830 -21.71 46.36 -12.69
CA GLU A 830 -21.70 47.77 -13.10
C GLU A 830 -20.25 48.27 -13.18
N SER A 831 -19.70 48.29 -14.39
CA SER A 831 -18.37 48.84 -14.66
C SER A 831 -18.45 50.35 -14.90
N LYS A 832 -17.63 51.14 -14.19
CA LYS A 832 -17.51 52.57 -14.47
C LYS A 832 -16.90 52.78 -15.87
N LYS A 833 -17.58 53.55 -16.71
CA LYS A 833 -17.05 54.00 -18.00
C LYS A 833 -16.13 55.19 -17.82
N SER A 834 -15.07 55.26 -18.63
CA SER A 834 -14.15 56.39 -18.71
C SER A 834 -14.12 56.92 -20.15
N SER A 835 -14.06 58.24 -20.32
CA SER A 835 -13.86 58.86 -21.64
C SER A 835 -12.39 58.80 -22.02
N HIS A 836 -12.12 58.52 -23.30
CA HIS A 836 -10.81 58.42 -23.90
C HIS A 836 -10.77 59.18 -25.22
N ALA A 837 -9.67 59.89 -25.48
CA ALA A 837 -9.47 60.59 -26.74
C ALA A 837 -8.90 59.67 -27.84
N TRP A 838 -9.26 59.96 -29.08
CA TRP A 838 -8.64 59.43 -30.29
C TRP A 838 -8.63 60.50 -31.40
N ALA A 839 -8.01 60.23 -32.54
CA ALA A 839 -7.86 61.23 -33.61
C ALA A 839 -9.18 61.79 -34.14
N GLY A 840 -10.26 61.00 -34.12
CA GLY A 840 -11.60 61.39 -34.58
C GLY A 840 -12.55 61.91 -33.49
N GLY A 841 -12.10 62.09 -32.24
CA GLY A 841 -12.94 62.61 -31.15
C GLY A 841 -12.69 61.92 -29.80
N GLU A 842 -13.77 61.65 -29.07
CA GLU A 842 -13.74 60.90 -27.81
C GLU A 842 -14.61 59.65 -27.89
N PHE A 843 -14.29 58.62 -27.10
CA PHE A 843 -15.08 57.42 -26.95
C PHE A 843 -15.11 56.97 -25.48
N GLU A 844 -16.18 56.31 -25.08
CA GLU A 844 -16.28 55.71 -23.73
C GLU A 844 -15.88 54.23 -23.76
N ALA A 845 -15.10 53.80 -22.76
CA ALA A 845 -14.79 52.40 -22.56
C ALA A 845 -14.85 52.01 -21.08
N THR A 846 -15.12 50.73 -20.80
CA THR A 846 -15.08 50.19 -19.44
C THR A 846 -13.65 49.81 -19.06
N SER A 847 -13.38 49.68 -17.77
CA SER A 847 -12.05 49.26 -17.30
C SER A 847 -11.84 47.73 -17.36
N ASP A 848 -12.75 46.96 -17.92
CA ASP A 848 -12.62 45.51 -17.97
C ASP A 848 -11.51 45.09 -18.94
N SER A 849 -10.77 44.05 -18.58
CA SER A 849 -9.68 43.55 -19.43
C SER A 849 -10.18 42.72 -20.62
N GLY A 850 -11.38 42.12 -20.48
CA GLY A 850 -11.98 41.21 -21.45
C GLY A 850 -11.16 39.93 -21.70
N LEU A 851 -11.81 38.91 -22.24
CA LEU A 851 -11.16 37.76 -22.85
C LEU A 851 -10.97 38.05 -24.34
N LEU A 852 -9.90 37.53 -24.95
CA LEU A 852 -9.69 37.71 -26.40
C LEU A 852 -10.40 36.58 -27.14
N LEU A 853 -11.27 36.93 -28.09
CA LEU A 853 -11.95 36.01 -28.99
C LEU A 853 -11.54 36.32 -30.42
N ALA A 854 -11.09 35.31 -31.15
CA ALA A 854 -10.89 35.34 -32.59
C ALA A 854 -11.97 34.49 -33.27
N THR A 855 -12.77 35.10 -34.13
CA THR A 855 -13.82 34.43 -34.91
C THR A 855 -13.36 34.30 -36.36
N PRO A 856 -13.39 33.10 -36.96
CA PRO A 856 -12.91 32.89 -38.31
C PRO A 856 -13.91 33.44 -39.34
N VAL A 857 -13.38 33.81 -40.51
CA VAL A 857 -14.18 34.17 -41.70
C VAL A 857 -14.68 32.90 -42.40
N ASP A 858 -13.84 31.87 -42.47
CA ASP A 858 -14.20 30.55 -42.98
C ASP A 858 -14.70 29.68 -41.82
N GLU A 859 -15.97 29.29 -41.86
CA GLU A 859 -16.64 28.46 -40.86
C GLU A 859 -15.98 27.08 -40.67
N LYS A 860 -15.12 26.64 -41.60
CA LYS A 860 -14.32 25.41 -41.45
C LYS A 860 -13.21 25.54 -40.41
N ASN A 861 -12.82 26.76 -40.05
CA ASN A 861 -11.85 27.00 -39.00
C ASN A 861 -12.59 27.19 -37.65
N PRO A 862 -11.95 26.89 -36.51
CA PRO A 862 -12.56 27.13 -35.21
C PRO A 862 -12.44 28.60 -34.79
N ALA A 863 -13.42 29.07 -34.01
CA ALA A 863 -13.26 30.24 -33.15
C ALA A 863 -12.27 29.93 -32.01
N ILE A 864 -11.44 30.90 -31.63
CA ILE A 864 -10.39 30.75 -30.61
C ILE A 864 -10.64 31.74 -29.48
N LEU A 865 -10.81 31.25 -28.27
CA LEU A 865 -10.98 32.04 -27.05
C LEU A 865 -9.76 31.88 -26.14
N LEU A 866 -9.14 32.99 -25.76
CA LEU A 866 -7.98 33.01 -24.88
C LEU A 866 -8.36 33.52 -23.48
N ARG A 867 -8.57 32.60 -22.54
CA ARG A 867 -8.90 32.87 -21.13
C ARG A 867 -7.67 32.70 -20.26
N TRP A 868 -7.14 33.79 -19.71
CA TRP A 868 -5.82 33.82 -19.06
C TRP A 868 -4.73 33.14 -19.91
N ASN A 869 -4.22 31.98 -19.50
CA ASN A 869 -3.26 31.17 -20.27
C ASN A 869 -3.92 29.99 -20.99
N ASP A 870 -5.20 29.74 -20.74
CA ASP A 870 -5.97 28.65 -21.35
C ASP A 870 -6.53 29.08 -22.71
N VAL A 871 -6.48 28.17 -23.66
CA VAL A 871 -7.05 28.34 -25.00
C VAL A 871 -8.27 27.43 -25.10
N TYR A 872 -9.34 27.96 -25.68
CA TYR A 872 -10.54 27.20 -26.00
C TYR A 872 -10.87 27.37 -27.47
N VAL A 873 -11.39 26.33 -28.10
CA VAL A 873 -11.86 26.36 -29.49
C VAL A 873 -13.33 25.98 -29.59
N ASN A 874 -14.03 26.54 -30.58
CA ASN A 874 -15.42 26.19 -30.88
C ASN A 874 -15.66 26.23 -32.39
N TYR A 875 -16.26 25.18 -32.94
CA TYR A 875 -16.54 25.03 -34.37
C TYR A 875 -17.89 25.62 -34.81
N ARG A 876 -18.69 26.12 -33.85
CA ARG A 876 -19.96 26.78 -34.15
C ARG A 876 -19.71 28.25 -34.49
N ASP A 877 -20.66 28.85 -35.22
CA ASP A 877 -20.66 30.30 -35.45
C ASP A 877 -20.70 31.07 -34.12
N CYS A 878 -19.58 31.69 -33.80
CA CYS A 878 -19.40 32.53 -32.61
C CYS A 878 -19.43 34.03 -32.94
N SER A 879 -19.77 34.42 -34.17
CA SER A 879 -19.75 35.82 -34.63
C SER A 879 -20.66 36.72 -33.79
N LYS A 880 -21.81 36.20 -33.34
CA LYS A 880 -22.81 36.94 -32.54
C LYS A 880 -22.67 36.81 -31.02
N LEU A 881 -21.61 36.16 -30.54
CA LEU A 881 -21.43 35.94 -29.10
C LEU A 881 -21.15 37.25 -28.35
N GLU A 882 -21.98 37.61 -27.38
CA GLU A 882 -21.81 38.84 -26.58
C GLU A 882 -21.11 38.58 -25.23
N THR A 883 -21.30 37.41 -24.64
CA THR A 883 -20.69 37.01 -23.36
C THR A 883 -20.26 35.55 -23.38
N ILE A 884 -19.33 35.20 -22.49
CA ILE A 884 -18.80 33.84 -22.31
C ILE A 884 -19.12 33.32 -20.89
N PRO A 885 -19.47 32.04 -20.70
CA PRO A 885 -19.65 31.48 -19.36
C PRO A 885 -18.40 31.64 -18.48
N SER A 886 -18.58 32.11 -17.25
CA SER A 886 -17.49 32.34 -16.30
C SER A 886 -16.92 31.04 -15.72
N LYS A 887 -17.64 29.93 -15.72
CA LYS A 887 -17.12 28.63 -15.25
C LYS A 887 -16.58 27.77 -16.40
N PRO A 888 -15.42 27.11 -16.24
CA PRO A 888 -14.90 26.16 -17.23
C PRO A 888 -15.83 25.00 -17.59
N SER A 889 -16.65 24.52 -16.63
CA SER A 889 -17.66 23.48 -16.88
C SER A 889 -18.71 23.92 -17.90
N ASP A 890 -19.11 25.18 -17.81
CA ASP A 890 -20.21 25.74 -18.60
C ASP A 890 -19.72 26.11 -20.01
N LEU A 891 -18.42 26.43 -20.15
CA LEU A 891 -17.74 26.52 -21.43
C LEU A 891 -17.85 25.20 -22.20
N ALA A 892 -17.56 24.07 -21.55
CA ALA A 892 -17.68 22.75 -22.18
C ALA A 892 -19.12 22.45 -22.61
N ALA A 893 -20.10 22.77 -21.76
CA ALA A 893 -21.52 22.64 -22.10
C ALA A 893 -21.94 23.52 -23.29
N ALA A 894 -21.31 24.69 -23.46
CA ALA A 894 -21.50 25.58 -24.60
C ALA A 894 -20.72 25.18 -25.86
N GLY A 895 -20.07 24.00 -25.85
CA GLY A 895 -19.31 23.47 -26.99
C GLY A 895 -17.89 24.01 -27.11
N TRP A 896 -17.36 24.69 -26.09
CA TRP A 896 -15.96 25.12 -26.06
C TRP A 896 -15.07 23.98 -25.59
N ILE A 897 -14.12 23.60 -26.45
CA ILE A 897 -13.14 22.56 -26.17
C ILE A 897 -11.87 23.24 -25.68
N LYS A 898 -11.39 22.88 -24.49
CA LYS A 898 -10.09 23.37 -24.01
C LYS A 898 -8.97 22.72 -24.83
N VAL A 899 -8.06 23.55 -25.33
CA VAL A 899 -6.88 23.17 -26.13
C VAL A 899 -5.67 23.71 -25.36
N GLU A 900 -4.87 22.87 -24.71
CA GLU A 900 -3.76 23.34 -23.84
C GLU A 900 -2.49 23.68 -24.61
#